data_AF-A0A8J4LX34-F1
#
_entry.id   AF-A0A8J4LX34-F1
#
_cell.length_a   1.000
_cell.length_b   1.000
_cell.length_c   1.000
_cell.angle_alpha   90.00
_cell.angle_beta   90.00
_cell.angle_gamma   90.00
#
_symmetry.space_group_name_H-M   'P 1'
#
loop_
_entity.id
_entity.type
_entity.pdbx_description
1 polymer ?
#
loop_
_entity_poly.entity_id
_entity_poly.type
_entity_poly.pdbx_seq_one_letter_code
_entity_poly.pdbx_strand_id
1 'polypeptide(L)'
;MSQSLDSLFWTSHDNFLRKLQEGKASTSLLNDHFEWLLYGTQKFKPSNESSRKQIIGNAKLEFKGKPFLYNAKLRPLVLRAAKLLDLDEIQAILLLRRWVKNHDINENTLQENDPATMNTMVLQVLKYYNLERHLLLKSIQVVLINEADGGTLADLRSRLINANVEEQLHARLRENVESGAAAISRRLRAGDAAAIAGAAGADVAAAGTSTAVSAASTGFITTAATLDWLKAAKDEMQTGLIRERIELLNCMLLLYERCRVACKPERALALARLLLDRVFASVHSGGAADGGSGSTISFTAAGYGIRASAGNPAAEADVQHSRMLAALLLMSCLDLPGHVLLTAGPSAASGGGGAAAAEADEGPPLGGKTMDLHNQISQYAAMPETALLLLTWVGCLRLLDLSGSDSSVRDLDAATRDLEGRVAAMGGLAPAVAALKTACDGAFGIVLLQYRGVARKALCVLCTAFDLGADSLNPAMYETVEGLLKLCLQDDIQACTDFWDESVATMAPLRSLRTGAVRLFPVLLHPLLVLLRLTAVSAATASRAYAFLQEKVSLMVVHTADEPALKHLEDLPNEVLVDVPLPWNLAPTVEGMVLPEEMPGTVLPMPPVLSALQGGFIMVEYAADVNGNCPQSRGQVLLLSRAVYCVAALEHALRHNLPLERSLFRDLSDTFSLLGSLCALYPDNLSDIMAQSVTSSGACRDWLQVTAGVLAIGPQLAAEPT
;
A
#
# COMPACT_ATOMS: atom_id res chain seq x y z
N MET A 1 4.21 46.27 4.59
CA MET A 1 3.67 44.92 4.38
C MET A 1 2.25 44.88 4.93
N SER A 2 1.25 45.05 4.08
CA SER A 2 -0.16 44.90 4.48
C SER A 2 -0.40 43.44 4.85
N GLN A 3 -0.75 43.16 6.10
CA GLN A 3 -1.14 41.83 6.56
C GLN A 3 -2.19 41.28 5.61
N SER A 4 -1.81 40.22 4.90
CA SER A 4 -2.70 39.62 3.95
C SER A 4 -3.86 39.00 4.70
N LEU A 5 -5.04 39.25 4.14
CA LEU A 5 -6.30 38.70 4.60
C LEU A 5 -6.17 37.19 4.79
N ASP A 6 -6.78 36.66 5.84
CA ASP A 6 -7.14 35.24 5.92
C ASP A 6 -8.22 34.99 4.83
N SER A 7 -7.82 35.04 3.56
CA SER A 7 -8.68 34.96 2.38
C SER A 7 -9.46 33.64 2.37
N LEU A 8 -8.87 32.59 2.94
CA LEU A 8 -9.47 31.27 3.20
C LEU A 8 -10.62 31.28 4.22
N PHE A 9 -10.72 32.29 5.09
CA PHE A 9 -11.93 32.41 5.91
C PHE A 9 -13.16 32.77 5.06
N TRP A 10 -12.93 33.38 3.88
CA TRP A 10 -13.97 33.79 2.94
C TRP A 10 -14.07 32.87 1.71
N THR A 11 -12.99 32.20 1.31
CA THR A 11 -12.96 31.21 0.23
C THR A 11 -12.98 29.79 0.78
N SER A 12 -13.64 28.83 0.13
CA SER A 12 -13.59 27.42 0.57
C SER A 12 -12.20 26.82 0.39
N HIS A 13 -11.84 25.84 1.23
CA HIS A 13 -10.63 25.03 1.00
C HIS A 13 -10.70 24.26 -0.32
N ASP A 14 -11.91 23.96 -0.81
CA ASP A 14 -12.14 23.37 -2.14
C ASP A 14 -11.57 24.25 -3.26
N ASN A 15 -11.85 25.56 -3.23
CA ASN A 15 -11.33 26.50 -4.23
C ASN A 15 -9.80 26.60 -4.15
N PHE A 16 -9.26 26.63 -2.94
CA PHE A 16 -7.81 26.64 -2.74
C PHE A 16 -7.15 25.37 -3.28
N LEU A 17 -7.68 24.19 -2.93
CA LEU A 17 -7.21 22.90 -3.43
C LEU A 17 -7.23 22.85 -4.96
N ARG A 18 -8.34 23.29 -5.59
CA ARG A 18 -8.45 23.36 -7.04
C ARG A 18 -7.37 24.25 -7.66
N LYS A 19 -7.11 25.43 -7.09
CA LYS A 19 -6.03 26.32 -7.54
C LYS A 19 -4.64 25.70 -7.41
N LEU A 20 -4.41 24.92 -6.34
CA LEU A 20 -3.16 24.17 -6.18
C LEU A 20 -3.01 23.10 -7.26
N GLN A 21 -4.06 22.30 -7.49
CA GLN A 21 -4.07 21.23 -8.49
C GLN A 21 -3.92 21.75 -9.92
N GLU A 22 -4.52 22.90 -10.23
CA GLU A 22 -4.40 23.56 -11.53
C GLU A 22 -3.07 24.30 -11.72
N GLY A 23 -2.20 24.37 -10.71
CA GLY A 23 -0.95 25.13 -10.76
C GLY A 23 -1.16 26.66 -10.84
N LYS A 24 -2.36 27.15 -10.48
CA LYS A 24 -2.75 28.58 -10.57
C LYS A 24 -2.64 29.32 -9.24
N ALA A 25 -2.00 28.73 -8.24
CA ALA A 25 -1.82 29.36 -6.93
C ALA A 25 -0.71 30.41 -6.98
N SER A 26 -1.07 31.69 -6.78
CA SER A 26 -0.09 32.79 -6.72
C SER A 26 0.73 32.75 -5.43
N THR A 27 1.96 33.28 -5.46
CA THR A 27 2.81 33.38 -4.26
C THR A 27 2.14 34.12 -3.11
N SER A 28 1.35 35.15 -3.40
CA SER A 28 0.55 35.84 -2.39
C SER A 28 -0.46 34.90 -1.73
N LEU A 29 -1.25 34.16 -2.52
CA LEU A 29 -2.22 33.20 -2.00
C LEU A 29 -1.52 32.16 -1.13
N LEU A 30 -0.40 31.60 -1.57
CA LEU A 30 0.37 30.62 -0.81
C LEU A 30 0.89 31.17 0.52
N ASN A 31 1.38 32.42 0.54
CA ASN A 31 1.83 33.09 1.76
C ASN A 31 0.68 33.29 2.75
N ASP A 32 -0.49 33.67 2.26
CA ASP A 32 -1.69 33.84 3.09
C ASP A 32 -2.13 32.53 3.73
N HIS A 33 -1.87 31.42 3.02
CA HIS A 33 -2.29 30.08 3.41
C HIS A 33 -1.23 29.31 4.18
N PHE A 34 -0.03 29.88 4.35
CA PHE A 34 1.11 29.21 4.97
C PHE A 34 0.77 28.69 6.36
N GLU A 35 0.17 29.51 7.22
CA GLU A 35 -0.18 29.06 8.56
C GLU A 35 -1.29 28.00 8.58
N TRP A 36 -2.22 28.05 7.63
CA TRP A 36 -3.26 27.01 7.52
C TRP A 36 -2.67 25.67 7.13
N LEU A 37 -1.72 25.66 6.21
CA LEU A 37 -1.00 24.46 5.80
C LEU A 37 -0.07 23.94 6.91
N LEU A 38 0.60 24.84 7.65
CA LEU A 38 1.51 24.45 8.73
C LEU A 38 0.77 23.86 9.93
N TYR A 39 -0.26 24.54 10.42
CA TYR A 39 -1.00 24.12 11.61
C TYR A 39 -2.18 23.19 11.29
N GLY A 40 -2.54 23.06 10.02
CA GLY A 40 -3.59 22.16 9.55
C GLY A 40 -4.91 22.36 10.31
N THR A 41 -5.48 21.26 10.79
CA THR A 41 -6.79 21.25 11.44
C THR A 41 -6.84 21.94 12.81
N GLN A 42 -5.69 22.39 13.35
CA GLN A 42 -5.62 23.22 14.57
C GLN A 42 -6.22 24.62 14.40
N LYS A 43 -6.30 25.10 13.17
CA LYS A 43 -6.86 26.42 12.88
C LYS A 43 -8.37 26.49 13.15
N PHE A 44 -9.05 25.35 13.28
CA PHE A 44 -10.41 25.24 13.79
C PHE A 44 -10.36 25.26 15.32
N LYS A 45 -10.58 26.44 15.90
CA LYS A 45 -10.40 26.71 17.32
C LYS A 45 -11.64 26.30 18.13
N PRO A 46 -11.48 25.90 19.40
CA PRO A 46 -12.60 25.62 20.29
C PRO A 46 -13.45 26.87 20.57
N SER A 47 -14.63 26.67 21.18
CA SER A 47 -15.55 27.75 21.56
C SER A 47 -14.87 28.83 22.42
N ASN A 48 -15.21 30.10 22.19
CA ASN A 48 -14.59 31.24 22.85
C ASN A 48 -15.66 32.21 23.37
N GLU A 49 -15.59 32.54 24.66
CA GLU A 49 -16.57 33.43 25.30
C GLU A 49 -16.61 34.83 24.66
N SER A 50 -15.48 35.34 24.19
CA SER A 50 -15.41 36.61 23.45
C SER A 50 -16.22 36.54 22.14
N SER A 51 -16.00 35.49 21.35
CA SER A 51 -16.71 35.23 20.10
C SER A 51 -18.21 35.03 20.35
N ARG A 52 -18.57 34.29 21.40
CA ARG A 52 -19.97 34.09 21.82
C ARG A 52 -20.67 35.40 22.16
N LYS A 53 -20.03 36.27 22.95
CA LYS A 53 -20.58 37.60 23.31
C LYS A 53 -20.82 38.45 22.07
N GLN A 54 -19.91 38.41 21.09
CA GLN A 54 -20.10 39.13 19.83
C GLN A 54 -21.32 38.62 19.05
N ILE A 55 -21.50 37.31 18.94
CA ILE A 55 -22.65 36.71 18.23
C ILE A 55 -23.98 37.03 18.92
N ILE A 56 -24.02 37.05 20.25
CA ILE A 56 -25.23 37.37 20.99
C ILE A 56 -25.57 38.86 20.89
N GLY A 57 -24.58 39.74 21.11
CA GLY A 57 -24.81 41.17 21.30
C GLY A 57 -24.86 42.01 20.02
N ASN A 58 -24.23 41.57 18.93
CA ASN A 58 -23.99 42.42 17.77
C ASN A 58 -24.52 41.78 16.47
N ALA A 59 -25.02 42.62 15.55
CA ALA A 59 -25.30 42.22 14.15
C ALA A 59 -24.07 42.45 13.23
N LYS A 60 -23.11 43.23 13.71
CA LYS A 60 -21.81 43.50 13.08
C LYS A 60 -20.73 42.79 13.91
N LEU A 61 -20.17 41.73 13.37
CA LEU A 61 -19.12 40.93 14.02
C LEU A 61 -17.76 41.41 13.56
N GLU A 62 -16.73 41.23 14.39
CA GLU A 62 -15.36 41.57 14.06
C GLU A 62 -14.48 40.33 14.10
N PHE A 63 -13.77 40.07 13.00
CA PHE A 63 -12.79 38.98 12.91
C PHE A 63 -11.46 39.51 12.41
N LYS A 64 -10.41 39.35 13.20
CA LYS A 64 -9.04 39.83 12.89
C LYS A 64 -9.03 41.31 12.45
N GLY A 65 -9.74 42.18 13.17
CA GLY A 65 -9.78 43.61 12.87
C GLY A 65 -10.73 44.01 11.72
N LYS A 66 -11.48 43.06 11.13
CA LYS A 66 -12.38 43.33 10.01
C LYS A 66 -13.84 43.09 10.39
N PRO A 67 -14.70 44.12 10.29
CA PRO A 67 -16.10 43.96 10.57
C PRO A 67 -16.84 43.30 9.39
N PHE A 68 -17.82 42.45 9.69
CA PHE A 68 -18.78 41.94 8.71
C PHE A 68 -20.19 41.86 9.28
N LEU A 69 -21.19 42.03 8.41
CA LEU A 69 -22.59 41.90 8.77
C LEU A 69 -23.04 40.44 8.60
N TYR A 70 -23.88 39.96 9.50
CA TYR A 70 -24.56 38.67 9.34
C TYR A 70 -26.04 38.79 9.69
N ASN A 71 -26.84 37.87 9.15
CA ASN A 71 -28.25 37.80 9.43
C ASN A 71 -28.48 37.22 10.83
N ALA A 72 -29.07 38.03 11.72
CA ALA A 72 -29.35 37.64 13.11
C ALA A 72 -30.24 36.38 13.22
N LYS A 73 -31.01 36.06 12.18
CA LYS A 73 -31.81 34.83 12.07
C LYS A 73 -30.98 33.55 12.12
N LEU A 74 -29.72 33.62 11.69
CA LEU A 74 -28.80 32.47 11.74
C LEU A 74 -28.28 32.20 13.15
N ARG A 75 -28.46 33.13 14.10
CA ARG A 75 -27.85 33.06 15.44
C ARG A 75 -28.17 31.75 16.17
N PRO A 76 -29.42 31.25 16.24
CA PRO A 76 -29.72 30.00 16.95
C PRO A 76 -28.99 28.81 16.32
N LEU A 77 -28.96 28.74 14.99
CA LEU A 77 -28.28 27.69 14.23
C LEU A 77 -26.76 27.73 14.46
N VAL A 78 -26.16 28.92 14.43
CA VAL A 78 -24.73 29.10 14.67
C VAL A 78 -24.33 28.69 16.07
N LEU A 79 -25.04 29.17 17.10
CA LEU A 79 -24.70 28.84 18.49
C LEU A 79 -24.84 27.34 18.74
N ARG A 80 -25.84 26.71 18.11
CA ARG A 80 -26.03 25.26 18.17
C ARG A 80 -24.93 24.49 17.45
N ALA A 81 -24.56 24.90 16.25
CA ALA A 81 -23.46 24.29 15.49
C ALA A 81 -22.11 24.47 16.20
N ALA A 82 -21.81 25.68 16.69
CA ALA A 82 -20.60 25.99 17.47
C ALA A 82 -20.48 25.07 18.70
N LYS A 83 -21.58 24.88 19.43
CA LYS A 83 -21.61 24.01 20.60
C LYS A 83 -21.45 22.53 20.23
N LEU A 84 -22.12 22.05 19.18
CA LEU A 84 -22.00 20.67 18.71
C LEU A 84 -20.59 20.36 18.20
N LEU A 85 -19.98 21.29 17.47
CA LEU A 85 -18.66 21.09 16.86
C LEU A 85 -17.51 21.37 17.84
N ASP A 86 -17.81 21.94 19.01
CA ASP A 86 -16.82 22.56 19.89
C ASP A 86 -15.92 23.51 19.08
N LEU A 87 -16.57 24.47 18.42
CA LEU A 87 -15.96 25.38 17.48
C LEU A 87 -16.23 26.83 17.90
N ASP A 88 -15.24 27.70 17.70
CA ASP A 88 -15.38 29.14 17.88
C ASP A 88 -16.61 29.68 17.14
N GLU A 89 -17.41 30.49 17.83
CA GLU A 89 -18.70 30.97 17.34
C GLU A 89 -18.57 31.79 16.06
N ILE A 90 -17.50 32.59 15.90
CA ILE A 90 -17.23 33.35 14.68
C ILE A 90 -16.83 32.41 13.54
N GLN A 91 -16.05 31.36 13.82
CA GLN A 91 -15.73 30.35 12.81
C GLN A 91 -16.99 29.56 12.37
N ALA A 92 -17.89 29.26 13.30
CA ALA A 92 -19.15 28.56 13.01
C ALA A 92 -20.09 29.38 12.11
N ILE A 93 -20.26 30.70 12.35
CA ILE A 93 -21.05 31.56 11.43
C ILE A 93 -20.41 31.64 10.05
N LEU A 94 -19.08 31.72 9.95
CA LEU A 94 -18.40 31.79 8.66
C LEU A 94 -18.57 30.49 7.86
N LEU A 95 -18.46 29.33 8.52
CA LEU A 95 -18.76 28.03 7.92
C LEU A 95 -20.21 27.94 7.45
N LEU A 96 -21.16 28.34 8.29
CA LEU A 96 -22.58 28.32 7.95
C LEU A 96 -22.87 29.22 6.75
N ARG A 97 -22.34 30.45 6.71
CA ARG A 97 -22.54 31.37 5.58
C ARG A 97 -21.96 30.83 4.29
N ARG A 98 -20.78 30.20 4.34
CA ARG A 98 -20.18 29.55 3.16
C ARG A 98 -21.04 28.38 2.69
N TRP A 99 -21.53 27.55 3.61
CA TRP A 99 -22.43 26.45 3.28
C TRP A 99 -23.72 26.97 2.61
N VAL A 100 -24.40 27.95 3.21
CA VAL A 100 -25.60 28.60 2.65
C VAL A 100 -25.33 29.14 1.24
N LYS A 101 -24.22 29.87 1.06
CA LYS A 101 -23.83 30.44 -0.24
C LYS A 101 -23.55 29.36 -1.29
N ASN A 102 -22.87 28.28 -0.93
CA ASN A 102 -22.50 27.22 -1.87
C ASN A 102 -23.69 26.35 -2.29
N HIS A 103 -24.82 26.40 -1.58
CA HIS A 103 -26.03 25.63 -1.86
C HIS A 103 -27.20 26.52 -2.30
N ASP A 104 -26.94 27.79 -2.63
CA ASP A 104 -27.94 28.78 -3.05
C ASP A 104 -29.16 28.88 -2.11
N ILE A 105 -28.94 28.69 -0.81
CA ILE A 105 -30.00 28.75 0.19
C ILE A 105 -30.31 30.21 0.52
N ASN A 106 -31.57 30.59 0.39
CA ASN A 106 -32.02 31.91 0.82
C ASN A 106 -32.06 32.00 2.35
N GLU A 107 -31.20 32.82 2.95
CA GLU A 107 -31.14 33.01 4.41
C GLU A 107 -32.50 33.44 5.01
N ASN A 108 -33.38 34.07 4.20
CA ASN A 108 -34.69 34.54 4.66
C ASN A 108 -35.75 33.43 4.77
N THR A 109 -35.54 32.27 4.13
CA THR A 109 -36.50 31.17 4.14
C THR A 109 -36.22 30.13 5.22
N LEU A 110 -35.17 30.34 6.03
CA LEU A 110 -34.81 29.44 7.13
C LEU A 110 -35.84 29.58 8.26
N GLN A 111 -36.58 28.50 8.52
CA GLN A 111 -37.54 28.45 9.62
C GLN A 111 -36.80 28.24 10.94
N GLU A 112 -36.95 29.18 11.88
CA GLU A 112 -36.27 29.15 13.19
C GLU A 112 -36.96 28.23 14.21
N ASN A 113 -38.22 27.87 13.97
CA ASN A 113 -39.08 27.28 15.00
C ASN A 113 -39.27 25.76 14.88
N ASP A 114 -38.75 25.11 13.84
CA ASP A 114 -38.84 23.65 13.70
C ASP A 114 -37.52 22.98 14.15
N PRO A 115 -37.52 22.25 15.29
CA PRO A 115 -36.36 21.51 15.76
C PRO A 115 -35.84 20.49 14.76
N ALA A 116 -36.71 19.84 13.96
CA ALA A 116 -36.31 18.82 13.00
C ALA A 116 -35.54 19.43 11.81
N THR A 117 -36.03 20.56 11.28
CA THR A 117 -35.33 21.35 10.26
C THR A 117 -33.99 21.87 10.78
N MET A 118 -33.94 22.41 12.01
CA MET A 118 -32.68 22.84 12.63
C MET A 118 -31.68 21.69 12.80
N ASN A 119 -32.13 20.52 13.28
CA ASN A 119 -31.31 19.31 13.41
C ASN A 119 -30.66 18.93 12.08
N THR A 120 -31.47 18.94 11.02
CA THR A 120 -31.03 18.62 9.66
C THR A 120 -29.99 19.63 9.17
N MET A 121 -30.21 20.93 9.38
CA MET A 121 -29.25 21.98 9.00
C MET A 121 -27.93 21.87 9.78
N VAL A 122 -27.99 21.64 11.09
CA VAL A 122 -26.78 21.42 11.91
C VAL A 122 -25.99 20.21 11.40
N LEU A 123 -26.67 19.13 11.01
CA LEU A 123 -26.03 17.95 10.44
C LEU A 123 -25.33 18.26 9.11
N GLN A 124 -25.93 19.10 8.25
CA GLN A 124 -25.29 19.54 7.00
C GLN A 124 -24.07 20.44 7.25
N VAL A 125 -24.15 21.33 8.25
CA VAL A 125 -23.00 22.16 8.66
C VAL A 125 -21.88 21.29 9.23
N LEU A 126 -22.20 20.24 10.00
CA LEU A 126 -21.23 19.25 10.48
C LEU A 126 -20.52 18.54 9.31
N LYS A 127 -21.28 18.06 8.31
CA LYS A 127 -20.71 17.47 7.09
C LYS A 127 -19.77 18.43 6.38
N TYR A 128 -20.20 19.69 6.23
CA TYR A 128 -19.41 20.73 5.59
C TYR A 128 -18.13 21.07 6.37
N TYR A 129 -18.20 21.08 7.71
CA TYR A 129 -17.04 21.25 8.59
C TYR A 129 -16.01 20.13 8.41
N ASN A 130 -16.45 18.87 8.42
CA ASN A 130 -15.59 17.71 8.19
C ASN A 130 -14.94 17.77 6.79
N LEU A 131 -15.72 18.12 5.77
CA LEU A 131 -15.23 18.29 4.40
C LEU A 131 -14.13 19.37 4.31
N GLU A 132 -14.29 20.52 4.96
CA GLU A 132 -13.29 21.59 4.92
C GLU A 132 -11.98 21.19 5.60
N ARG A 133 -12.04 20.44 6.71
CA ARG A 133 -10.85 19.87 7.36
C ARG A 133 -10.13 18.89 6.44
N HIS A 134 -10.89 18.02 5.78
CA HIS A 134 -10.40 17.05 4.82
C HIS A 134 -9.68 17.70 3.64
N LEU A 135 -10.31 18.72 3.04
CA LEU A 135 -9.75 19.46 1.91
C LEU A 135 -8.49 20.25 2.29
N LEU A 136 -8.38 20.73 3.53
CA LEU A 136 -7.16 21.34 4.03
C LEU A 136 -6.00 20.34 4.06
N LEU A 137 -6.23 19.13 4.59
CA LEU A 137 -5.19 18.09 4.60
C LEU A 137 -4.81 17.66 3.19
N LYS A 138 -5.79 17.52 2.27
CA LYS A 138 -5.49 17.28 0.85
C LYS A 138 -4.68 18.40 0.21
N SER A 139 -4.90 19.65 0.62
CA SER A 139 -4.10 20.78 0.16
C SER A 139 -2.64 20.64 0.60
N ILE A 140 -2.39 20.17 1.82
CA ILE A 140 -1.04 19.84 2.31
C ILE A 140 -0.44 18.74 1.43
N GLN A 141 -1.18 17.66 1.13
CA GLN A 141 -0.68 16.58 0.26
C GLN A 141 -0.28 17.08 -1.12
N VAL A 142 -1.08 17.92 -1.77
CA VAL A 142 -0.75 18.48 -3.09
C VAL A 142 0.56 19.28 -3.04
N VAL A 143 0.81 20.03 -1.95
CA VAL A 143 2.07 20.75 -1.75
C VAL A 143 3.24 19.78 -1.55
N LEU A 144 3.06 18.70 -0.79
CA LEU A 144 4.11 17.68 -0.55
C LEU A 144 4.44 16.89 -1.83
N ILE A 145 3.43 16.59 -2.66
CA ILE A 145 3.55 15.82 -3.89
C ILE A 145 4.33 16.58 -4.97
N ASN A 146 4.15 17.90 -5.09
CA ASN A 146 4.57 18.65 -6.26
C ASN A 146 6.08 18.50 -6.57
N GLU A 147 6.40 18.05 -7.78
CA GLU A 147 7.76 17.74 -8.22
C GLU A 147 8.47 18.90 -8.94
N ALA A 148 7.81 20.04 -9.18
CA ALA A 148 8.38 21.09 -10.00
C ALA A 148 9.61 21.74 -9.36
N ASP A 149 10.79 21.33 -9.81
CA ASP A 149 12.06 21.95 -9.45
C ASP A 149 12.00 23.45 -9.77
N GLY A 150 12.09 24.28 -8.72
CA GLY A 150 12.08 25.74 -8.84
C GLY A 150 10.70 26.42 -8.88
N GLY A 151 9.61 25.71 -8.61
CA GLY A 151 8.26 26.29 -8.54
C GLY A 151 7.87 26.93 -7.19
N THR A 152 6.82 27.77 -7.18
CA THR A 152 6.27 28.38 -5.96
C THR A 152 5.81 27.35 -4.92
N LEU A 153 5.34 26.18 -5.37
CA LEU A 153 4.95 25.08 -4.49
C LEU A 153 6.16 24.35 -3.89
N ALA A 154 7.28 24.27 -4.60
CA ALA A 154 8.52 23.72 -4.06
C ALA A 154 9.10 24.61 -2.96
N ASP A 155 9.09 25.94 -3.14
CA ASP A 155 9.45 26.90 -2.08
C ASP A 155 8.55 26.74 -0.84
N LEU A 156 7.23 26.66 -1.07
CA LEU A 156 6.26 26.45 0.01
C LEU A 156 6.51 25.14 0.77
N ARG A 157 6.76 24.03 0.05
CA ARG A 157 7.09 22.73 0.65
C ARG A 157 8.33 22.85 1.53
N SER A 158 9.42 23.42 1.02
CA SER A 158 10.66 23.63 1.78
C SER A 158 10.42 24.47 3.03
N ARG A 159 9.62 25.54 2.93
CA ARG A 159 9.25 26.37 4.07
C ARG A 159 8.42 25.62 5.12
N LEU A 160 7.48 24.76 4.70
CA LEU A 160 6.70 23.93 5.63
C LEU A 160 7.59 22.93 6.36
N ILE A 161 8.51 22.27 5.65
CA ILE A 161 9.49 21.34 6.25
C ILE A 161 10.36 22.08 7.26
N ASN A 162 10.93 23.23 6.88
CA ASN A 162 11.77 24.04 7.77
C ASN A 162 11.00 24.61 8.98
N ALA A 163 9.71 24.85 8.83
CA ALA A 163 8.81 25.26 9.92
C ALA A 163 8.32 24.07 10.77
N ASN A 164 8.87 22.87 10.56
CA ASN A 164 8.58 21.65 11.32
C ASN A 164 7.11 21.19 11.20
N VAL A 165 6.59 21.15 9.97
CA VAL A 165 5.27 20.58 9.68
C VAL A 165 5.13 19.12 10.16
N GLU A 166 6.24 18.38 10.24
CA GLU A 166 6.27 17.03 10.81
C GLU A 166 5.69 16.99 12.24
N GLU A 167 6.18 17.87 13.12
CA GLU A 167 5.71 17.94 14.51
C GLU A 167 4.21 18.30 14.58
N GLN A 168 3.76 19.19 13.70
CA GLN A 168 2.35 19.61 13.66
C GLN A 168 1.43 18.46 13.20
N LEU A 169 1.82 17.72 12.15
CA LEU A 169 1.09 16.55 11.67
C LEU A 169 1.06 15.45 12.72
N HIS A 170 2.19 15.17 13.38
CA HIS A 170 2.25 14.17 14.44
C HIS A 170 1.38 14.56 15.65
N ALA A 171 1.42 15.82 16.07
CA ALA A 171 0.56 16.32 17.14
C ALA A 171 -0.93 16.18 16.79
N ARG A 172 -1.30 16.39 15.52
CA ARG A 172 -2.69 16.19 15.06
C ARG A 172 -3.08 14.73 14.95
N LEU A 173 -2.21 13.87 14.48
CA LEU A 173 -2.46 12.42 14.49
C LEU A 173 -2.68 11.93 15.91
N ARG A 174 -1.84 12.36 16.86
CA ARG A 174 -1.99 12.06 18.29
C ARG A 174 -3.34 12.50 18.83
N GLU A 175 -3.73 13.77 18.62
CA GLU A 175 -5.02 14.28 19.08
C GLU A 175 -6.21 13.51 18.45
N ASN A 176 -6.16 13.24 17.14
CA ASN A 176 -7.17 12.46 16.42
C ASN A 176 -7.35 11.06 17.04
N VAL A 177 -6.24 10.41 17.34
CA VAL A 177 -6.19 9.01 17.81
C VAL A 177 -6.53 8.89 19.31
N GLU A 178 -5.97 9.74 20.17
CA GLU A 178 -6.17 9.66 21.62
C GLU A 178 -7.46 10.33 22.10
N SER A 179 -7.77 11.51 21.54
CA SER A 179 -8.85 12.38 22.06
C SER A 179 -10.10 12.37 21.19
N GLY A 180 -10.03 11.89 19.95
CA GLY A 180 -11.12 12.00 18.98
C GLY A 180 -12.44 11.37 19.46
N ALA A 181 -12.43 10.13 19.95
CA ALA A 181 -13.64 9.44 20.42
C ALA A 181 -14.26 10.10 21.66
N ALA A 182 -13.42 10.54 22.61
CA ALA A 182 -13.85 11.28 23.78
C ALA A 182 -14.43 12.65 23.40
N ALA A 183 -13.81 13.34 22.43
CA ALA A 183 -14.30 14.61 21.90
C ALA A 183 -15.68 14.46 21.26
N ILE A 184 -15.92 13.42 20.46
CA ILE A 184 -17.25 13.12 19.90
C ILE A 184 -18.28 12.94 21.02
N SER A 185 -17.95 12.17 22.05
CA SER A 185 -18.85 11.94 23.18
C SER A 185 -19.19 13.23 23.94
N ARG A 186 -18.20 14.11 24.15
CA ARG A 186 -18.42 15.44 24.76
C ARG A 186 -19.29 16.33 23.87
N ARG A 187 -19.01 16.36 22.57
CA ARG A 187 -19.74 17.14 21.55
C ARG A 187 -21.21 16.74 21.47
N LEU A 188 -21.52 15.45 21.45
CA LEU A 188 -22.89 14.95 21.43
C LEU A 188 -23.66 15.31 22.70
N ARG A 189 -23.05 15.16 23.90
CA ARG A 189 -23.67 15.60 25.17
C ARG A 189 -23.97 17.10 25.17
N ALA A 190 -23.05 17.91 24.63
CA ALA A 190 -23.24 19.35 24.53
C ALA A 190 -24.35 19.72 23.52
N GLY A 191 -24.42 19.01 22.39
CA GLY A 191 -25.43 19.16 21.35
C GLY A 191 -26.84 18.78 21.81
N ASP A 192 -26.97 17.68 22.57
CA ASP A 192 -28.24 17.21 23.14
C ASP A 192 -28.82 18.23 24.13
N ALA A 193 -27.99 18.72 25.05
CA ALA A 193 -28.39 19.78 25.98
C ALA A 193 -28.83 21.08 25.27
N ALA A 194 -28.30 21.38 24.08
CA ALA A 194 -28.76 22.53 23.29
C ALA A 194 -30.04 22.25 22.48
N ALA A 195 -30.24 21.02 22.02
CA ALA A 195 -31.46 20.59 21.36
C ALA A 195 -32.68 20.75 22.29
N ILE A 196 -32.52 20.31 23.54
CA ILE A 196 -33.58 20.33 24.56
C ILE A 196 -33.88 21.76 25.01
N ALA A 197 -32.87 22.60 25.22
CA ALA A 197 -33.07 24.00 25.59
C ALA A 197 -33.79 24.82 24.49
N GLY A 198 -33.54 24.49 23.21
CA GLY A 198 -34.24 25.10 22.08
C GLY A 198 -35.73 24.72 22.01
N ALA A 199 -36.07 23.46 22.31
CA ALA A 199 -37.46 23.01 22.35
C ALA A 199 -38.24 23.61 23.52
N ALA A 200 -37.63 23.69 24.72
CA ALA A 200 -38.27 24.28 25.89
C ALA A 200 -38.51 25.79 25.76
N GLY A 201 -37.71 26.51 24.96
CA GLY A 201 -37.89 27.94 24.69
C GLY A 201 -39.07 28.26 23.77
N ALA A 202 -39.56 27.30 22.97
CA ALA A 202 -40.69 27.49 22.07
C ALA A 202 -42.05 27.38 22.80
N ASP A 203 -42.16 26.54 23.83
CA ASP A 203 -43.41 26.32 24.58
C ASP A 203 -43.64 27.33 25.73
N VAL A 204 -42.59 28.01 26.21
CA VAL A 204 -42.70 28.93 27.37
C VAL A 204 -43.18 30.34 26.96
N ALA A 205 -43.29 30.64 25.66
CA ALA A 205 -43.91 31.89 25.20
C ALA A 205 -45.45 31.94 25.39
N ALA A 206 -46.09 30.85 25.82
CA ALA A 206 -47.54 30.77 26.01
C ALA A 206 -48.02 30.68 27.48
N ALA A 207 -47.14 30.62 28.48
CA ALA A 207 -47.58 30.56 29.88
C ALA A 207 -46.62 31.30 30.81
N GLY A 208 -46.97 32.54 31.14
CA GLY A 208 -46.36 33.26 32.25
C GLY A 208 -46.81 32.65 33.57
N THR A 209 -45.90 31.97 34.28
CA THR A 209 -45.87 31.92 35.74
C THR A 209 -44.56 31.30 36.22
N SER A 210 -43.87 32.03 37.09
CA SER A 210 -42.61 31.63 37.72
C SER A 210 -42.86 30.66 38.86
N THR A 211 -42.36 29.44 38.76
CA THR A 211 -42.06 28.60 39.94
C THR A 211 -40.73 27.88 39.72
N ALA A 212 -39.81 28.09 40.65
CA ALA A 212 -38.54 27.39 40.73
C ALA A 212 -38.81 25.92 41.07
N VAL A 213 -38.37 24.99 40.20
CA VAL A 213 -38.37 23.56 40.50
C VAL A 213 -36.93 23.04 40.50
N SER A 214 -36.59 22.46 41.65
CA SER A 214 -35.36 21.78 42.00
C SER A 214 -34.98 20.68 41.01
N ALA A 215 -33.69 20.63 40.68
CA ALA A 215 -33.07 19.59 39.89
C ALA A 215 -33.01 18.25 40.66
N ALA A 216 -33.91 17.32 40.35
CA ALA A 216 -33.71 15.88 40.56
C ALA A 216 -34.72 15.07 39.73
N SER A 217 -34.19 14.17 38.90
CA SER A 217 -34.86 12.98 38.33
C SER A 217 -36.21 13.18 37.60
N THR A 218 -36.27 13.99 36.56
CA THR A 218 -37.32 13.86 35.54
C THR A 218 -36.81 13.03 34.37
N GLY A 219 -37.47 11.90 34.11
CA GLY A 219 -37.21 11.06 32.95
C GLY A 219 -37.35 11.86 31.66
N PHE A 220 -36.24 12.02 30.94
CA PHE A 220 -36.21 12.71 29.65
C PHE A 220 -36.98 11.88 28.63
N ILE A 221 -38.10 12.41 28.13
CA ILE A 221 -38.77 11.89 26.94
C ILE A 221 -37.94 12.35 25.73
N THR A 222 -36.87 11.63 25.41
CA THR A 222 -36.18 11.80 24.12
C THR A 222 -37.08 11.23 23.01
N THR A 223 -37.56 12.09 22.11
CA THR A 223 -38.35 11.64 20.95
C THR A 223 -37.50 10.79 20.00
N ALA A 224 -38.11 9.84 19.29
CA ALA A 224 -37.40 8.99 18.33
C ALA A 224 -36.59 9.80 17.29
N ALA A 225 -37.16 10.90 16.78
CA ALA A 225 -36.47 11.79 15.84
C ALA A 225 -35.20 12.46 16.42
N THR A 226 -35.17 12.73 17.74
CA THR A 226 -33.98 13.28 18.41
C THR A 226 -32.88 12.23 18.52
N LEU A 227 -33.27 10.98 18.79
CA LEU A 227 -32.36 9.84 18.84
C LEU A 227 -31.74 9.55 17.46
N ASP A 228 -32.55 9.60 16.40
CA ASP A 228 -32.10 9.37 15.02
C ASP A 228 -31.11 10.43 14.55
N TRP A 229 -31.37 11.71 14.85
CA TRP A 229 -30.43 12.79 14.55
C TRP A 229 -29.11 12.65 15.32
N LEU A 230 -29.15 12.33 16.62
CA LEU A 230 -27.94 12.12 17.41
C LEU A 230 -27.11 10.95 16.88
N LYS A 231 -27.77 9.87 16.44
CA LYS A 231 -27.12 8.74 15.79
C LYS A 231 -26.47 9.18 14.48
N ALA A 232 -27.18 9.89 13.62
CA ALA A 232 -26.63 10.39 12.36
C ALA A 232 -25.44 11.35 12.57
N ALA A 233 -25.53 12.25 13.56
CA ALA A 233 -24.44 13.16 13.91
C ALA A 233 -23.22 12.40 14.47
N LYS A 234 -23.44 11.38 15.30
CA LYS A 234 -22.37 10.51 15.80
C LYS A 234 -21.67 9.78 14.66
N ASP A 235 -22.43 9.14 13.79
CA ASP A 235 -21.90 8.36 12.66
C ASP A 235 -21.11 9.26 11.70
N GLU A 236 -21.61 10.47 11.44
CA GLU A 236 -20.92 11.49 10.64
C GLU A 236 -19.62 11.96 11.31
N MET A 237 -19.63 12.23 12.61
CA MET A 237 -18.41 12.62 13.34
C MET A 237 -17.38 11.50 13.36
N GLN A 238 -17.80 10.24 13.51
CA GLN A 238 -16.90 9.08 13.48
C GLN A 238 -16.29 8.90 12.09
N THR A 239 -17.11 9.00 11.04
CA THR A 239 -16.65 8.93 9.64
C THR A 239 -15.67 10.06 9.33
N GLY A 240 -16.00 11.31 9.71
CA GLY A 240 -15.12 12.46 9.55
C GLY A 240 -13.78 12.30 10.28
N LEU A 241 -13.80 11.75 11.49
CA LEU A 241 -12.59 11.51 12.29
C LEU A 241 -11.66 10.46 11.66
N ILE A 242 -12.23 9.38 11.12
CA ILE A 242 -11.47 8.33 10.41
C ILE A 242 -10.89 8.88 9.10
N ARG A 243 -11.67 9.63 8.32
CA ARG A 243 -11.17 10.27 7.08
C ARG A 243 -10.07 11.27 7.35
N GLU A 244 -10.21 12.08 8.40
CA GLU A 244 -9.14 12.98 8.83
C GLU A 244 -7.87 12.19 9.18
N ARG A 245 -8.00 11.04 9.85
CA ARG A 245 -6.86 10.15 10.15
C ARG A 245 -6.19 9.63 8.88
N ILE A 246 -6.96 9.16 7.90
CA ILE A 246 -6.44 8.69 6.61
C ILE A 246 -5.60 9.80 5.95
N GLU A 247 -6.13 11.01 5.87
CA GLU A 247 -5.41 12.13 5.23
C GLU A 247 -4.18 12.57 6.03
N LEU A 248 -4.21 12.50 7.38
CA LEU A 248 -3.04 12.75 8.23
C LEU A 248 -1.94 11.70 8.00
N LEU A 249 -2.31 10.42 7.95
CA LEU A 249 -1.38 9.33 7.67
C LEU A 249 -0.74 9.49 6.28
N ASN A 250 -1.52 9.88 5.28
CA ASN A 250 -1.01 10.17 3.94
C ASN A 250 -0.06 11.37 3.90
N CYS A 251 -0.38 12.47 4.61
CA CYS A 251 0.53 13.60 4.74
C CYS A 251 1.88 13.18 5.34
N MET A 252 1.87 12.35 6.39
CA MET A 252 3.09 11.87 7.02
C MET A 252 3.85 10.89 6.11
N LEU A 253 3.15 9.99 5.42
CA LEU A 253 3.78 9.06 4.48
C LEU A 253 4.46 9.81 3.33
N LEU A 254 3.80 10.82 2.76
CA LEU A 254 4.40 11.70 1.74
C LEU A 254 5.59 12.48 2.29
N LEU A 255 5.56 12.89 3.55
CA LEU A 255 6.69 13.60 4.16
C LEU A 255 7.92 12.69 4.26
N TYR A 256 7.75 11.43 4.66
CA TYR A 256 8.87 10.49 4.81
C TYR A 256 9.32 9.88 3.48
N GLU A 257 8.40 9.42 2.65
CA GLU A 257 8.71 8.70 1.42
C GLU A 257 8.99 9.63 0.24
N ARG A 258 8.14 10.65 0.05
CA ARG A 258 8.25 11.57 -1.08
C ARG A 258 9.19 12.74 -0.81
N CYS A 259 9.10 13.36 0.36
CA CYS A 259 9.94 14.50 0.73
C CYS A 259 11.28 14.08 1.36
N ARG A 260 11.48 12.76 1.59
CA ARG A 260 12.71 12.18 2.16
C ARG A 260 13.11 12.82 3.50
N VAL A 261 12.13 13.23 4.30
CA VAL A 261 12.40 13.66 5.68
C VAL A 261 12.75 12.40 6.48
N ALA A 262 13.95 12.33 7.05
CA ALA A 262 14.34 11.18 7.87
C ALA A 262 13.53 11.15 9.17
N CYS A 263 12.87 10.02 9.44
CA CYS A 263 12.15 9.82 10.69
C CYS A 263 13.15 9.55 11.82
N LYS A 264 13.08 10.34 12.88
CA LYS A 264 13.93 10.13 14.07
C LYS A 264 13.52 8.84 14.80
N PRO A 265 14.45 8.08 15.39
CA PRO A 265 14.11 6.84 16.12
C PRO A 265 13.10 7.04 17.24
N GLU A 266 13.17 8.16 17.97
CA GLU A 266 12.22 8.50 19.03
C GLU A 266 10.81 8.72 18.47
N ARG A 267 10.72 9.24 17.24
CA ARG A 267 9.46 9.44 16.53
C ARG A 267 8.87 8.11 16.11
N ALA A 268 9.67 7.22 15.52
CA ALA A 268 9.22 5.88 15.15
C ALA A 268 8.66 5.12 16.37
N LEU A 269 9.37 5.19 17.50
CA LEU A 269 8.93 4.61 18.77
C LEU A 269 7.64 5.25 19.31
N ALA A 270 7.53 6.59 19.26
CA ALA A 270 6.33 7.30 19.68
C ALA A 270 5.11 6.94 18.81
N LEU A 271 5.30 6.80 17.50
CA LEU A 271 4.26 6.35 16.57
C LEU A 271 3.85 4.91 16.84
N ALA A 272 4.80 4.00 17.09
CA ALA A 272 4.48 2.61 17.41
C ALA A 272 3.61 2.51 18.67
N ARG A 273 3.98 3.23 19.74
CA ARG A 273 3.16 3.32 20.97
C ARG A 273 1.76 3.87 20.70
N LEU A 274 1.68 5.00 20.00
CA LEU A 274 0.41 5.67 19.69
C LEU A 274 -0.55 4.76 18.93
N LEU A 275 -0.04 4.00 17.96
CA LEU A 275 -0.85 3.16 17.08
C LEU A 275 -1.26 1.84 17.75
N LEU A 276 -0.40 1.24 18.58
CA LEU A 276 -0.71 0.05 19.36
C LEU A 276 -1.95 0.23 20.24
N ASP A 277 -2.00 1.34 20.98
CA ASP A 277 -3.02 1.54 22.01
C ASP A 277 -4.42 1.85 21.43
N ARG A 278 -4.49 2.33 20.18
CA ARG A 278 -5.66 3.06 19.68
C ARG A 278 -6.10 2.74 18.26
N VAL A 279 -5.21 2.21 17.42
CA VAL A 279 -5.50 1.90 16.01
C VAL A 279 -5.49 0.39 15.76
N PHE A 280 -4.49 -0.29 16.30
CA PHE A 280 -4.36 -1.74 16.24
C PHE A 280 -4.94 -2.41 17.49
N ALA A 281 -5.14 -3.72 17.41
CA ALA A 281 -5.48 -4.53 18.59
C ALA A 281 -4.18 -4.99 19.27
N SER A 282 -4.19 -5.05 20.61
CA SER A 282 -3.10 -5.61 21.42
C SER A 282 -3.41 -7.05 21.83
N VAL A 283 -2.40 -7.92 21.82
CA VAL A 283 -2.52 -9.34 22.22
C VAL A 283 -3.02 -9.49 23.66
N HIS A 284 -2.68 -8.54 24.54
CA HIS A 284 -3.02 -8.59 25.97
C HIS A 284 -4.42 -8.05 26.31
N SER A 285 -5.16 -7.54 25.32
CA SER A 285 -6.48 -6.92 25.56
C SER A 285 -7.63 -7.91 25.88
N GLY A 286 -7.34 -9.22 25.97
CA GLY A 286 -8.32 -10.29 26.22
C GLY A 286 -8.50 -10.75 27.68
N GLY A 287 -7.83 -10.14 28.66
CA GLY A 287 -7.77 -10.66 30.03
C GLY A 287 -8.46 -9.79 31.09
N ALA A 288 -9.80 -9.81 31.16
CA ALA A 288 -10.62 -9.60 32.37
C ALA A 288 -12.12 -9.51 32.01
N ALA A 289 -12.70 -10.56 31.42
CA ALA A 289 -14.15 -10.74 31.40
C ALA A 289 -14.44 -12.23 31.58
N ASP A 290 -15.30 -12.52 32.55
CA ASP A 290 -15.58 -13.84 33.13
C ASP A 290 -15.75 -14.99 32.14
N GLY A 291 -15.28 -16.16 32.57
CA GLY A 291 -15.29 -17.40 31.82
C GLY A 291 -16.70 -17.87 31.44
N GLY A 292 -16.85 -18.32 30.20
CA GLY A 292 -18.05 -19.02 29.76
C GLY A 292 -18.14 -19.21 28.25
N SER A 293 -17.74 -20.40 27.80
CA SER A 293 -18.14 -21.05 26.54
C SER A 293 -17.50 -20.56 25.23
N GLY A 294 -17.00 -21.54 24.47
CA GLY A 294 -16.33 -21.37 23.18
C GLY A 294 -17.23 -20.72 22.13
N SER A 295 -17.00 -19.43 21.94
CA SER A 295 -17.48 -18.66 20.80
C SER A 295 -16.27 -17.99 20.15
N THR A 296 -16.19 -18.07 18.82
CA THR A 296 -15.27 -17.34 17.95
C THR A 296 -14.76 -16.05 18.60
N ILE A 297 -13.46 -16.01 18.92
CA ILE A 297 -12.80 -14.85 19.51
C ILE A 297 -12.90 -13.71 18.50
N SER A 298 -13.93 -12.88 18.65
CA SER A 298 -14.01 -11.60 17.98
C SER A 298 -12.93 -10.74 18.61
N PHE A 299 -11.81 -10.56 17.89
CA PHE A 299 -10.79 -9.55 18.18
C PHE A 299 -11.41 -8.15 18.01
N THR A 300 -12.34 -7.80 18.88
CA THR A 300 -12.78 -6.41 18.97
C THR A 300 -11.67 -5.66 19.67
N ALA A 301 -11.10 -4.65 19.01
CA ALA A 301 -10.34 -3.60 19.70
C ALA A 301 -11.26 -3.01 20.79
N ALA A 302 -11.23 -3.59 21.97
CA ALA A 302 -12.19 -3.36 23.03
C ALA A 302 -11.74 -2.16 23.87
N GLY A 303 -12.71 -1.30 24.19
CA GLY A 303 -12.59 -0.22 25.16
C GLY A 303 -12.62 1.19 24.57
N TYR A 304 -11.76 1.49 23.59
CA TYR A 304 -11.49 2.89 23.21
C TYR A 304 -11.41 3.21 21.71
N GLY A 305 -11.51 2.19 20.83
CA GLY A 305 -11.47 2.40 19.38
C GLY A 305 -12.79 2.90 18.81
N ILE A 306 -12.72 3.75 17.78
CA ILE A 306 -13.89 4.11 16.95
C ILE A 306 -14.34 2.84 16.24
N ARG A 307 -15.49 2.28 16.63
CA ARG A 307 -16.14 1.22 15.86
C ARG A 307 -16.82 1.83 14.64
N ALA A 308 -16.70 1.17 13.49
CA ALA A 308 -17.58 1.44 12.36
C ALA A 308 -19.04 1.31 12.83
N SER A 309 -19.91 2.19 12.33
CA SER A 309 -21.35 2.07 12.61
C SER A 309 -21.83 0.73 12.07
N ALA A 310 -22.45 -0.09 12.93
CA ALA A 310 -22.91 -1.42 12.54
C ALA A 310 -23.88 -1.30 11.36
N GLY A 311 -23.50 -1.87 10.21
CA GLY A 311 -24.27 -1.84 8.97
C GLY A 311 -23.83 -0.83 7.91
N ASN A 312 -22.72 -0.10 8.11
CA ASN A 312 -22.14 0.77 7.06
C ASN A 312 -20.81 0.20 6.51
N PRO A 313 -20.83 -0.54 5.39
CA PRO A 313 -19.63 -1.17 4.83
C PRO A 313 -18.56 -0.15 4.41
N ALA A 314 -18.95 1.08 4.02
CA ALA A 314 -18.00 2.12 3.65
C ALA A 314 -17.19 2.62 4.86
N ALA A 315 -17.82 2.70 6.04
CA ALA A 315 -17.12 3.10 7.26
C ALA A 315 -16.13 2.03 7.72
N GLU A 316 -16.46 0.76 7.52
CA GLU A 316 -15.55 -0.37 7.81
C GLU A 316 -14.35 -0.38 6.87
N ALA A 317 -14.56 -0.15 5.57
CA ALA A 317 -13.50 0.02 4.60
C ALA A 317 -12.56 1.20 4.95
N ASP A 318 -13.10 2.34 5.38
CA ASP A 318 -12.29 3.49 5.83
C ASP A 318 -11.45 3.12 7.08
N VAL A 319 -12.00 2.37 8.03
CA VAL A 319 -11.24 1.89 9.20
C VAL A 319 -10.11 0.96 8.78
N GLN A 320 -10.39 -0.02 7.92
CA GLN A 320 -9.40 -0.95 7.39
C GLN A 320 -8.29 -0.20 6.63
N HIS A 321 -8.66 0.74 5.77
CA HIS A 321 -7.71 1.58 5.05
C HIS A 321 -6.82 2.37 6.03
N SER A 322 -7.41 2.99 7.06
CA SER A 322 -6.64 3.73 8.07
C SER A 322 -5.63 2.86 8.82
N ARG A 323 -5.95 1.58 9.08
CA ARG A 323 -5.03 0.62 9.71
C ARG A 323 -3.90 0.22 8.77
N MET A 324 -4.20 -0.03 7.50
CA MET A 324 -3.17 -0.33 6.50
C MET A 324 -2.20 0.85 6.34
N LEU A 325 -2.70 2.08 6.26
CA LEU A 325 -1.85 3.28 6.19
C LEU A 325 -1.00 3.47 7.44
N ALA A 326 -1.53 3.15 8.62
CA ALA A 326 -0.75 3.18 9.85
C ALA A 326 0.39 2.14 9.84
N ALA A 327 0.16 0.96 9.25
CA ALA A 327 1.19 -0.06 9.10
C ALA A 327 2.26 0.35 8.07
N LEU A 328 1.85 0.90 6.92
CA LEU A 328 2.75 1.46 5.91
C LEU A 328 3.59 2.62 6.47
N LEU A 329 2.97 3.53 7.23
CA LEU A 329 3.68 4.63 7.88
C LEU A 329 4.71 4.13 8.89
N LEU A 330 4.39 3.11 9.69
CA LEU A 330 5.39 2.52 10.58
C LEU A 330 6.55 1.94 9.79
N MET A 331 6.28 1.15 8.73
CA MET A 331 7.31 0.58 7.87
C MET A 331 8.21 1.65 7.21
N SER A 332 7.65 2.80 6.80
CA SER A 332 8.46 3.92 6.27
C SER A 332 9.42 4.52 7.32
N CYS A 333 9.14 4.31 8.61
CA CYS A 333 9.95 4.81 9.71
C CYS A 333 11.01 3.80 10.20
N LEU A 334 11.04 2.57 9.66
CA LEU A 334 11.92 1.49 10.13
C LEU A 334 13.31 1.47 9.49
N ASP A 335 13.59 2.36 8.53
CA ASP A 335 14.80 2.29 7.70
C ASP A 335 15.04 0.89 7.10
N LEU A 336 14.02 0.39 6.39
CA LEU A 336 14.08 -0.91 5.72
C LEU A 336 15.28 -1.05 4.76
N PRO A 337 15.65 -0.02 3.95
CA PRO A 337 16.84 -0.10 3.11
C PRO A 337 18.13 -0.31 3.91
N GLY A 338 18.30 0.38 5.05
CA GLY A 338 19.44 0.18 5.93
C GLY A 338 19.59 -1.26 6.39
N HIS A 339 18.48 -1.92 6.77
CA HIS A 339 18.48 -3.33 7.17
C HIS A 339 18.90 -4.28 6.05
N VAL A 340 18.46 -4.04 4.81
CA VAL A 340 18.88 -4.83 3.63
C VAL A 340 20.38 -4.69 3.37
N LEU A 341 20.93 -3.50 3.58
CA LEU A 341 22.34 -3.22 3.33
C LEU A 341 23.27 -3.85 4.38
N LEU A 342 22.77 -4.22 5.56
CA LEU A 342 23.57 -4.91 6.60
C LEU A 342 24.17 -6.23 6.08
N THR A 343 23.45 -6.94 5.21
CA THR A 343 23.90 -8.23 4.67
C THR A 343 24.75 -8.11 3.40
N ALA A 344 24.87 -6.91 2.82
CA ALA A 344 25.60 -6.71 1.56
C ALA A 344 27.13 -6.75 1.69
N GLY A 345 27.67 -6.73 2.93
CA GLY A 345 29.10 -6.76 3.22
C GLY A 345 29.88 -5.51 2.74
N PRO A 346 31.09 -5.24 3.26
CA PRO A 346 31.90 -4.06 2.89
C PRO A 346 32.62 -4.19 1.53
N SER A 347 32.05 -4.92 0.56
CA SER A 347 32.73 -5.29 -0.69
C SER A 347 32.16 -4.57 -1.92
N ALA A 348 32.16 -3.23 -1.94
CA ALA A 348 32.02 -2.44 -3.18
C ALA A 348 32.37 -0.94 -3.05
N ALA A 349 32.88 -0.46 -1.90
CA ALA A 349 33.29 0.93 -1.75
C ALA A 349 34.74 1.14 -2.24
N SER A 350 35.00 0.87 -3.52
CA SER A 350 36.21 1.36 -4.19
C SER A 350 35.89 1.82 -5.61
N GLY A 351 35.74 3.13 -5.77
CA GLY A 351 35.92 3.84 -7.03
C GLY A 351 34.66 4.15 -7.82
N GLY A 352 34.12 5.36 -7.64
CA GLY A 352 33.18 5.96 -8.62
C GLY A 352 32.25 7.00 -8.00
N GLY A 353 32.61 8.28 -8.13
CA GLY A 353 31.81 9.40 -7.63
C GLY A 353 30.44 9.50 -8.33
N GLY A 354 29.39 9.60 -7.52
CA GLY A 354 28.02 9.89 -7.95
C GLY A 354 27.17 10.29 -6.74
N ALA A 355 26.80 11.56 -6.68
CA ALA A 355 26.12 12.22 -5.57
C ALA A 355 24.65 11.76 -5.39
N ALA A 356 24.45 10.59 -4.77
CA ALA A 356 23.12 10.16 -4.31
C ALA A 356 23.13 9.23 -3.08
N ALA A 357 24.30 8.85 -2.55
CA ALA A 357 24.40 8.30 -1.20
C ALA A 357 24.42 9.47 -0.22
N ALA A 358 23.23 9.92 0.18
CA ALA A 358 23.10 10.74 1.37
C ALA A 358 23.78 9.98 2.52
N GLU A 359 24.73 10.65 3.17
CA GLU A 359 25.39 10.30 4.44
C GLU A 359 24.66 9.17 5.18
N ALA A 360 25.04 7.92 4.88
CA ALA A 360 24.64 6.79 5.70
C ALA A 360 25.43 6.95 6.99
N ASP A 361 24.82 7.64 7.96
CA ASP A 361 25.28 7.69 9.33
C ASP A 361 25.62 6.24 9.73
N GLU A 362 26.88 5.92 9.98
CA GLU A 362 27.39 4.56 10.27
C GLU A 362 26.82 3.97 11.57
N GLY A 363 25.84 4.65 12.18
CA GLY A 363 25.10 4.18 13.33
C GLY A 363 24.24 2.95 13.01
N PRO A 364 23.97 2.09 14.01
CA PRO A 364 23.03 0.99 13.86
C PRO A 364 21.66 1.54 13.42
N PRO A 365 20.89 0.80 12.61
CA PRO A 365 19.57 1.23 12.20
C PRO A 365 18.73 1.58 13.43
N LEU A 366 17.93 2.64 13.31
CA LEU A 366 17.13 3.21 14.41
C LEU A 366 17.96 3.72 15.61
N GLY A 367 19.25 4.02 15.44
CA GLY A 367 20.06 4.66 16.49
C GLY A 367 20.10 3.87 17.80
N GLY A 368 20.05 2.53 17.73
CA GLY A 368 20.05 1.64 18.90
C GLY A 368 18.69 1.48 19.61
N LYS A 369 17.60 2.02 19.05
CA LYS A 369 16.23 1.90 19.60
C LYS A 369 15.49 0.64 19.16
N THR A 370 16.16 -0.29 18.49
CA THR A 370 15.56 -1.53 17.95
C THR A 370 14.83 -2.34 19.01
N MET A 371 15.42 -2.54 20.20
CA MET A 371 14.76 -3.31 21.27
C MET A 371 13.57 -2.59 21.88
N ASP A 372 13.66 -1.27 22.08
CA ASP A 372 12.52 -0.46 22.54
C ASP A 372 11.35 -0.56 21.55
N LEU A 373 11.65 -0.52 20.25
CA LEU A 373 10.65 -0.63 19.19
C LEU A 373 10.11 -2.06 19.07
N HIS A 374 10.97 -3.07 19.19
CA HIS A 374 10.57 -4.47 19.25
C HIS A 374 9.56 -4.70 20.37
N ASN A 375 9.83 -4.19 21.57
CA ASN A 375 8.94 -4.30 22.72
C ASN A 375 7.56 -3.68 22.48
N GLN A 376 7.44 -2.70 21.56
CA GLN A 376 6.14 -2.17 21.15
C GLN A 376 5.49 -3.03 20.07
N ILE A 377 6.21 -3.30 18.98
CA ILE A 377 5.68 -4.06 17.83
C ILE A 377 5.28 -5.49 18.24
N SER A 378 6.01 -6.11 19.17
CA SER A 378 5.70 -7.45 19.67
C SER A 378 4.34 -7.55 20.35
N GLN A 379 3.75 -6.43 20.78
CA GLN A 379 2.42 -6.42 21.42
C GLN A 379 1.27 -6.38 20.40
N TYR A 380 1.54 -6.14 19.13
CA TYR A 380 0.52 -5.99 18.09
C TYR A 380 -0.14 -7.34 17.80
N ALA A 381 -1.46 -7.38 17.72
CA ALA A 381 -2.17 -8.54 17.21
C ALA A 381 -1.90 -8.70 15.71
N ALA A 382 -1.79 -9.95 15.25
CA ALA A 382 -1.77 -10.25 13.83
C ALA A 382 -3.19 -10.06 13.27
N MET A 383 -3.30 -9.15 12.31
CA MET A 383 -4.50 -8.85 11.53
C MET A 383 -4.06 -8.72 10.07
N PRO A 384 -4.97 -8.82 9.08
CA PRO A 384 -4.60 -8.63 7.68
C PRO A 384 -3.83 -7.32 7.44
N GLU A 385 -4.14 -6.23 8.16
CA GLU A 385 -3.50 -4.93 7.99
C GLU A 385 -2.14 -4.80 8.69
N THR A 386 -1.85 -5.61 9.72
CA THR A 386 -0.59 -5.58 10.46
C THR A 386 0.36 -6.70 10.05
N ALA A 387 -0.13 -7.75 9.39
CA ALA A 387 0.64 -8.94 9.07
C ALA A 387 1.91 -8.65 8.25
N LEU A 388 1.83 -7.75 7.25
CA LEU A 388 3.01 -7.34 6.47
C LEU A 388 4.03 -6.63 7.35
N LEU A 389 3.60 -5.66 8.18
CA LEU A 389 4.47 -4.96 9.13
C LEU A 389 5.17 -5.95 10.08
N LEU A 390 4.45 -6.93 10.63
CA LEU A 390 5.01 -7.93 11.54
C LEU A 390 6.03 -8.82 10.84
N LEU A 391 5.73 -9.34 9.65
CA LEU A 391 6.68 -10.16 8.88
C LEU A 391 7.91 -9.36 8.47
N THR A 392 7.73 -8.10 8.04
CA THR A 392 8.85 -7.21 7.70
C THR A 392 9.70 -6.91 8.92
N TRP A 393 9.09 -6.71 10.09
CA TRP A 393 9.84 -6.51 11.33
C TRP A 393 10.62 -7.76 11.72
N VAL A 394 10.02 -8.94 11.63
CA VAL A 394 10.74 -10.21 11.82
C VAL A 394 11.94 -10.31 10.86
N GLY A 395 11.75 -9.94 9.59
CA GLY A 395 12.84 -9.88 8.62
C GLY A 395 13.95 -8.93 9.06
N CYS A 396 13.62 -7.74 9.55
CA CYS A 396 14.60 -6.79 10.09
C CYS A 396 15.40 -7.39 11.25
N LEU A 397 14.74 -8.09 12.19
CA LEU A 397 15.41 -8.73 13.33
C LEU A 397 16.35 -9.86 12.87
N ARG A 398 15.95 -10.67 11.88
CA ARG A 398 16.81 -11.71 11.29
C ARG A 398 18.05 -11.13 10.61
N LEU A 399 17.89 -10.03 9.86
CA LEU A 399 19.03 -9.36 9.19
C LEU A 399 20.00 -8.76 10.20
N LEU A 400 19.49 -8.23 11.32
CA LEU A 400 20.33 -7.78 12.44
C LEU A 400 21.10 -8.93 13.08
N ASP A 401 20.48 -10.08 13.25
CA ASP A 401 21.12 -11.27 13.80
C ASP A 401 22.25 -11.78 12.89
N LEU A 402 21.99 -11.85 11.57
CA LEU A 402 22.98 -12.23 10.56
C LEU A 402 24.18 -11.27 10.49
N SER A 403 24.01 -10.01 10.89
CA SER A 403 25.10 -9.02 10.88
C SER A 403 26.14 -9.20 12.00
N GLY A 404 25.93 -10.16 12.93
CA GLY A 404 26.91 -10.48 13.97
C GLY A 404 26.95 -9.47 15.13
N SER A 405 25.84 -8.79 15.45
CA SER A 405 25.79 -7.91 16.63
C SER A 405 25.77 -8.74 17.93
N ASP A 406 26.94 -8.91 18.52
CA ASP A 406 27.33 -9.91 19.54
C ASP A 406 26.55 -9.95 20.89
N SER A 407 25.48 -9.17 21.13
CA SER A 407 24.93 -9.00 22.48
C SER A 407 23.43 -9.32 22.73
N SER A 408 22.65 -9.80 21.76
CA SER A 408 21.20 -10.06 21.98
C SER A 408 20.58 -11.27 21.27
N VAL A 409 21.41 -12.12 20.64
CA VAL A 409 21.01 -13.16 19.66
C VAL A 409 19.95 -14.16 20.18
N ARG A 410 20.04 -14.62 21.44
CA ARG A 410 19.15 -15.69 21.93
C ARG A 410 17.69 -15.28 22.16
N ASP A 411 17.44 -14.01 22.51
CA ASP A 411 16.08 -13.54 22.77
C ASP A 411 15.33 -13.20 21.47
N LEU A 412 16.07 -12.85 20.40
CA LEU A 412 15.52 -12.49 19.11
C LEU A 412 14.88 -13.68 18.40
N ASP A 413 15.51 -14.86 18.44
CA ASP A 413 15.00 -16.09 17.82
C ASP A 413 13.65 -16.56 18.37
N ALA A 414 13.43 -16.40 19.68
CA ALA A 414 12.16 -16.73 20.30
C ALA A 414 11.09 -15.71 19.88
N ALA A 415 11.47 -14.43 19.83
CA ALA A 415 10.56 -13.35 19.50
C ALA A 415 10.17 -13.33 18.01
N THR A 416 11.08 -13.67 17.10
CA THR A 416 10.81 -13.84 15.67
C THR A 416 9.83 -14.98 15.44
N ARG A 417 10.06 -16.15 16.06
CA ARG A 417 9.16 -17.31 15.98
C ARG A 417 7.76 -17.03 16.52
N ASP A 418 7.64 -16.28 17.61
CA ASP A 418 6.32 -15.89 18.15
C ASP A 418 5.54 -14.99 17.19
N LEU A 419 6.21 -13.99 16.60
CA LEU A 419 5.61 -13.10 15.60
C LEU A 419 5.21 -13.87 14.32
N GLU A 420 6.08 -14.74 13.82
CA GLU A 420 5.80 -15.62 12.68
C GLU A 420 4.62 -16.54 12.95
N GLY A 421 4.58 -17.18 14.13
CA GLY A 421 3.49 -18.05 14.54
C GLY A 421 2.14 -17.32 14.56
N ARG A 422 2.11 -16.07 15.04
CA ARG A 422 0.89 -15.23 15.02
C ARG A 422 0.44 -14.90 13.62
N VAL A 423 1.35 -14.54 12.71
CA VAL A 423 0.99 -14.24 11.32
C VAL A 423 0.58 -15.51 10.57
N ALA A 424 1.28 -16.63 10.81
CA ALA A 424 0.93 -17.94 10.24
C ALA A 424 -0.48 -18.38 10.66
N ALA A 425 -0.85 -18.20 11.94
CA ALA A 425 -2.20 -18.50 12.43
C ALA A 425 -3.31 -17.69 11.74
N MET A 426 -2.98 -16.53 11.18
CA MET A 426 -3.90 -15.70 10.39
C MET A 426 -3.93 -16.05 8.89
N GLY A 427 -3.12 -17.01 8.43
CA GLY A 427 -2.99 -17.36 7.02
C GLY A 427 -1.71 -16.84 6.33
N GLY A 428 -0.73 -16.35 7.11
CA GLY A 428 0.58 -15.96 6.59
C GLY A 428 0.55 -14.65 5.79
N LEU A 429 1.29 -14.63 4.68
CA LEU A 429 1.43 -13.44 3.82
C LEU A 429 0.17 -13.13 3.00
N ALA A 430 -0.66 -14.14 2.68
CA ALA A 430 -1.79 -13.99 1.75
C ALA A 430 -2.85 -12.96 2.19
N PRO A 431 -3.35 -12.98 3.45
CA PRO A 431 -4.24 -11.93 3.95
C PRO A 431 -3.61 -10.53 3.92
N ALA A 432 -2.30 -10.44 4.14
CA ALA A 432 -1.57 -9.17 4.13
C ALA A 432 -1.54 -8.55 2.72
N VAL A 433 -1.25 -9.39 1.71
CA VAL A 433 -1.27 -8.99 0.30
C VAL A 433 -2.67 -8.58 -0.14
N ALA A 434 -3.71 -9.31 0.29
CA ALA A 434 -5.10 -8.96 0.00
C ALA A 434 -5.48 -7.60 0.60
N ALA A 435 -5.15 -7.35 1.88
CA ALA A 435 -5.42 -6.07 2.53
C ALA A 435 -4.66 -4.91 1.86
N LEU A 436 -3.39 -5.13 1.47
CA LEU A 436 -2.58 -4.12 0.78
C LEU A 436 -3.18 -3.81 -0.60
N LYS A 437 -3.61 -4.83 -1.33
CA LYS A 437 -4.29 -4.67 -2.62
C LYS A 437 -5.53 -3.79 -2.47
N THR A 438 -6.39 -4.07 -1.49
CA THR A 438 -7.58 -3.23 -1.24
C THR A 438 -7.23 -1.77 -0.94
N ALA A 439 -6.13 -1.52 -0.22
CA ALA A 439 -5.66 -0.16 0.02
C ALA A 439 -5.11 0.52 -1.24
N CYS A 440 -4.39 -0.22 -2.09
CA CYS A 440 -3.88 0.26 -3.37
C CYS A 440 -5.02 0.53 -4.38
N ASP A 441 -6.05 -0.30 -4.44
CA ASP A 441 -7.19 -0.13 -5.36
C ASP A 441 -7.97 1.16 -5.08
N GLY A 442 -7.93 1.67 -3.83
CA GLY A 442 -8.52 2.95 -3.43
C GLY A 442 -7.61 4.18 -3.62
N ALA A 443 -6.35 4.00 -4.02
CA ALA A 443 -5.36 5.06 -4.14
C ALA A 443 -5.02 5.37 -5.61
N PHE A 444 -4.58 6.60 -5.88
CA PHE A 444 -4.27 7.05 -7.25
C PHE A 444 -3.00 7.89 -7.30
N GLY A 445 -2.33 7.88 -8.46
CA GLY A 445 -1.16 8.71 -8.73
C GLY A 445 -0.01 8.50 -7.75
N ILE A 446 0.59 9.60 -7.28
CA ILE A 446 1.80 9.56 -6.44
C ILE A 446 1.58 8.90 -5.08
N VAL A 447 0.37 8.99 -4.51
CA VAL A 447 0.02 8.33 -3.24
C VAL A 447 0.07 6.82 -3.40
N LEU A 448 -0.51 6.28 -4.49
CA LEU A 448 -0.42 4.86 -4.81
C LEU A 448 1.04 4.41 -4.97
N LEU A 449 1.86 5.21 -5.67
CA LEU A 449 3.29 4.92 -5.81
C LEU A 449 4.02 4.89 -4.45
N GLN A 450 3.64 5.72 -3.48
CA GLN A 450 4.23 5.63 -2.13
C GLN A 450 3.84 4.35 -1.41
N TYR A 451 2.58 3.91 -1.51
CA TYR A 451 2.15 2.66 -0.87
C TYR A 451 2.92 1.47 -1.44
N ARG A 452 3.03 1.41 -2.78
CA ARG A 452 3.81 0.41 -3.50
C ARG A 452 5.30 0.51 -3.19
N GLY A 453 5.83 1.72 -3.06
CA GLY A 453 7.22 1.98 -2.68
C GLY A 453 7.59 1.41 -1.31
N VAL A 454 6.75 1.63 -0.30
CA VAL A 454 6.94 1.05 1.04
C VAL A 454 6.81 -0.47 1.00
N ALA A 455 5.78 -0.99 0.32
CA ALA A 455 5.60 -2.43 0.16
C ALA A 455 6.78 -3.09 -0.57
N ARG A 456 7.38 -2.41 -1.55
CA ARG A 456 8.58 -2.85 -2.26
C ARG A 456 9.78 -2.95 -1.32
N LYS A 457 10.01 -1.93 -0.48
CA LYS A 457 11.08 -1.96 0.55
C LYS A 457 10.85 -3.11 1.54
N ALA A 458 9.61 -3.32 1.97
CA ALA A 458 9.22 -4.45 2.80
C ALA A 458 9.51 -5.79 2.10
N LEU A 459 9.16 -5.93 0.82
CA LEU A 459 9.46 -7.12 0.03
C LEU A 459 10.97 -7.35 -0.10
N CYS A 460 11.79 -6.30 -0.30
CA CYS A 460 13.25 -6.45 -0.31
C CYS A 460 13.77 -7.03 1.02
N VAL A 461 13.29 -6.55 2.17
CA VAL A 461 13.62 -7.11 3.48
C VAL A 461 13.21 -8.57 3.55
N LEU A 462 11.99 -8.89 3.12
CA LEU A 462 11.48 -10.26 3.15
C LEU A 462 12.31 -11.20 2.26
N CYS A 463 12.64 -10.81 1.03
CA CYS A 463 13.49 -11.60 0.12
C CYS A 463 14.90 -11.82 0.67
N THR A 464 15.41 -10.90 1.49
CA THR A 464 16.73 -11.03 2.10
C THR A 464 16.68 -11.96 3.33
N ALA A 465 15.59 -11.91 4.10
CA ALA A 465 15.46 -12.63 5.37
C ALA A 465 14.79 -14.01 5.29
N PHE A 466 13.97 -14.22 4.27
CA PHE A 466 13.22 -15.44 3.99
C PHE A 466 13.48 -15.75 2.51
N ASP A 467 14.08 -16.88 2.19
CA ASP A 467 14.36 -17.24 0.81
C ASP A 467 13.04 -17.39 0.02
N LEU A 468 12.62 -16.29 -0.64
CA LEU A 468 11.33 -16.18 -1.32
C LEU A 468 11.41 -16.60 -2.80
N GLY A 469 12.50 -17.27 -3.19
CA GLY A 469 12.69 -17.79 -4.55
C GLY A 469 11.62 -18.81 -4.95
N ALA A 470 11.32 -18.87 -6.25
CA ALA A 470 10.43 -19.87 -6.83
C ALA A 470 10.93 -21.32 -6.61
N ASP A 471 12.24 -21.46 -6.45
CA ASP A 471 12.97 -22.70 -6.18
C ASP A 471 12.88 -23.15 -4.72
N SER A 472 12.54 -22.24 -3.81
CA SER A 472 12.51 -22.51 -2.36
C SER A 472 11.09 -22.57 -1.77
N LEU A 473 10.11 -21.98 -2.46
CA LEU A 473 8.72 -21.91 -1.99
C LEU A 473 7.81 -22.97 -2.60
N ASN A 474 6.75 -23.31 -1.86
CA ASN A 474 5.64 -24.07 -2.43
C ASN A 474 4.82 -23.18 -3.39
N PRO A 475 4.04 -23.78 -4.33
CA PRO A 475 3.32 -23.02 -5.35
C PRO A 475 2.37 -21.95 -4.80
N ALA A 476 1.61 -22.26 -3.74
CA ALA A 476 0.62 -21.34 -3.18
C ALA A 476 1.27 -20.12 -2.50
N MET A 477 2.40 -20.32 -1.81
CA MET A 477 3.16 -19.21 -1.23
C MET A 477 3.85 -18.39 -2.32
N TYR A 478 4.40 -19.04 -3.35
CA TYR A 478 5.00 -18.33 -4.47
C TYR A 478 3.98 -17.45 -5.22
N GLU A 479 2.76 -17.95 -5.46
CA GLU A 479 1.66 -17.14 -6.04
C GLU A 479 1.33 -15.91 -5.18
N THR A 480 1.45 -16.03 -3.86
CA THR A 480 1.27 -14.90 -2.94
C THR A 480 2.41 -13.87 -3.08
N VAL A 481 3.65 -14.34 -3.16
CA VAL A 481 4.85 -13.49 -3.38
C VAL A 481 4.77 -12.81 -4.75
N GLU A 482 4.37 -13.53 -5.80
CA GLU A 482 4.13 -12.98 -7.13
C GLU A 482 3.05 -11.89 -7.10
N GLY A 483 1.95 -12.14 -6.38
CA GLY A 483 0.89 -11.13 -6.16
C GLY A 483 1.42 -9.85 -5.50
N LEU A 484 2.27 -9.99 -4.48
CA LEU A 484 2.91 -8.86 -3.82
C LEU A 484 3.89 -8.13 -4.76
N LEU A 485 4.70 -8.88 -5.49
CA LEU A 485 5.66 -8.34 -6.45
C LEU A 485 4.95 -7.55 -7.56
N LYS A 486 3.86 -8.11 -8.09
CA LYS A 486 2.99 -7.44 -9.07
C LYS A 486 2.46 -6.13 -8.50
N LEU A 487 1.93 -6.14 -7.28
CA LEU A 487 1.47 -4.90 -6.63
C LEU A 487 2.60 -3.88 -6.49
N CYS A 488 3.83 -4.29 -6.22
CA CYS A 488 4.96 -3.40 -5.99
C CYS A 488 5.53 -2.77 -7.28
N LEU A 489 5.52 -3.49 -8.40
CA LEU A 489 6.20 -3.07 -9.64
C LEU A 489 5.26 -2.61 -10.74
N GLN A 490 3.99 -3.03 -10.70
CA GLN A 490 3.04 -2.75 -11.77
C GLN A 490 2.93 -1.25 -12.05
N ASP A 491 3.06 -0.88 -13.32
CA ASP A 491 2.94 0.50 -13.84
C ASP A 491 3.94 1.51 -13.23
N ASP A 492 4.96 1.07 -12.48
CA ASP A 492 6.01 1.92 -11.92
C ASP A 492 7.30 1.82 -12.74
N ILE A 493 7.47 2.78 -13.66
CA ILE A 493 8.63 2.85 -14.56
C ILE A 493 9.94 3.02 -13.79
N GLN A 494 9.94 3.81 -12.72
CA GLN A 494 11.16 4.04 -11.94
C GLN A 494 11.56 2.77 -11.20
N ALA A 495 10.62 2.12 -10.50
CA ALA A 495 10.91 0.88 -9.79
C ALA A 495 11.39 -0.24 -10.72
N CYS A 496 10.81 -0.35 -11.93
CA CYS A 496 11.27 -1.31 -12.92
C CYS A 496 12.65 -0.93 -13.49
N THR A 497 12.95 0.36 -13.65
CA THR A 497 14.28 0.82 -14.07
C THR A 497 15.33 0.49 -13.03
N ASP A 498 15.05 0.77 -11.74
CA ASP A 498 15.91 0.44 -10.60
C ASP A 498 16.12 -1.08 -10.47
N PHE A 499 15.10 -1.88 -10.76
CA PHE A 499 15.20 -3.34 -10.75
C PHE A 499 16.24 -3.86 -11.76
N TRP A 500 16.34 -3.22 -12.92
CA TRP A 500 17.31 -3.56 -13.95
C TRP A 500 18.66 -2.85 -13.79
N ASP A 501 18.77 -1.89 -12.87
CA ASP A 501 20.02 -1.18 -12.61
C ASP A 501 20.83 -1.92 -11.54
N GLU A 502 21.96 -2.49 -11.98
CA GLU A 502 22.78 -3.29 -11.08
C GLU A 502 23.42 -2.45 -9.96
N SER A 503 23.55 -1.13 -10.16
CA SER A 503 24.11 -0.18 -9.19
C SER A 503 23.19 0.12 -8.00
N VAL A 504 21.89 -0.15 -8.12
CA VAL A 504 20.91 0.10 -7.05
C VAL A 504 20.91 -1.08 -6.07
N ALA A 505 21.80 -1.04 -5.08
CA ALA A 505 22.00 -2.11 -4.10
C ALA A 505 20.72 -2.49 -3.33
N THR A 506 19.84 -1.53 -3.03
CA THR A 506 18.58 -1.75 -2.31
C THR A 506 17.57 -2.62 -3.07
N MET A 507 17.75 -2.79 -4.39
CA MET A 507 16.93 -3.64 -5.25
C MET A 507 17.56 -5.02 -5.50
N ALA A 508 18.78 -5.27 -5.01
CA ALA A 508 19.45 -6.57 -5.17
C ALA A 508 18.61 -7.75 -4.65
N PRO A 509 17.88 -7.66 -3.53
CA PRO A 509 17.04 -8.77 -3.07
C PRO A 509 15.87 -9.10 -4.01
N LEU A 510 15.34 -8.13 -4.76
CA LEU A 510 14.32 -8.45 -5.78
C LEU A 510 14.97 -9.09 -7.01
N ARG A 511 16.19 -8.68 -7.35
CA ARG A 511 16.96 -9.32 -8.43
C ARG A 511 17.32 -10.77 -8.10
N SER A 512 17.44 -11.17 -6.83
CA SER A 512 17.66 -12.58 -6.48
C SER A 512 16.46 -13.47 -6.85
N LEU A 513 15.23 -12.94 -6.80
CA LEU A 513 14.04 -13.66 -7.29
C LEU A 513 14.15 -13.99 -8.79
N ARG A 514 14.71 -13.07 -9.58
CA ARG A 514 15.03 -13.31 -11.00
C ARG A 514 16.05 -14.42 -11.14
N THR A 515 17.10 -14.44 -10.32
CA THR A 515 18.10 -15.51 -10.33
C THR A 515 17.49 -16.88 -9.99
N GLY A 516 16.64 -16.97 -8.96
CA GLY A 516 15.91 -18.20 -8.63
C GLY A 516 14.98 -18.65 -9.75
N ALA A 517 14.25 -17.71 -10.38
CA ALA A 517 13.39 -18.02 -11.53
C ALA A 517 14.18 -18.49 -12.76
N VAL A 518 15.37 -17.93 -13.01
CA VAL A 518 16.26 -18.38 -14.10
C VAL A 518 16.75 -19.80 -13.86
N ARG A 519 17.04 -20.18 -12.61
CA ARG A 519 17.46 -21.56 -12.29
C ARG A 519 16.40 -22.57 -12.65
N LEU A 520 15.12 -22.21 -12.62
CA LEU A 520 14.04 -23.13 -12.98
C LEU A 520 13.72 -23.15 -14.48
N PHE A 521 14.28 -22.24 -15.26
CA PHE A 521 14.00 -22.15 -16.69
C PHE A 521 14.88 -23.13 -17.49
N PRO A 522 14.35 -23.82 -18.51
CA PRO A 522 12.98 -23.82 -19.04
C PRO A 522 12.05 -24.91 -18.44
N VAL A 523 12.40 -25.57 -17.34
CA VAL A 523 11.52 -26.58 -16.71
C VAL A 523 10.21 -25.95 -16.22
N LEU A 524 10.29 -24.77 -15.63
CA LEU A 524 9.14 -23.97 -15.22
C LEU A 524 9.27 -22.57 -15.83
N LEU A 525 8.48 -22.31 -16.87
CA LEU A 525 8.50 -21.04 -17.59
C LEU A 525 7.92 -19.91 -16.75
N HIS A 526 6.80 -20.19 -16.09
CA HIS A 526 5.94 -19.20 -15.48
C HIS A 526 6.68 -18.18 -14.57
N PRO A 527 7.52 -18.58 -13.59
CA PRO A 527 8.21 -17.63 -12.71
C PRO A 527 9.02 -16.58 -13.46
N LEU A 528 9.82 -17.00 -14.44
CA LEU A 528 10.69 -16.11 -15.20
C LEU A 528 9.88 -15.22 -16.15
N LEU A 529 8.93 -15.79 -16.89
CA LEU A 529 8.16 -15.02 -17.88
C LEU A 529 7.28 -13.96 -17.23
N VAL A 530 6.68 -14.26 -16.08
CA VAL A 530 5.92 -13.26 -15.33
C VAL A 530 6.82 -12.13 -14.85
N LEU A 531 8.00 -12.44 -14.30
CA LEU A 531 8.98 -11.43 -13.86
C LEU A 531 9.43 -10.51 -15.00
N LEU A 532 9.79 -11.09 -16.14
CA LEU A 532 10.20 -10.33 -17.32
C LEU A 532 9.07 -9.45 -17.84
N ARG A 533 7.83 -9.97 -17.89
CA ARG A 533 6.66 -9.21 -18.32
C ARG A 533 6.34 -8.07 -17.37
N LEU A 534 6.35 -8.33 -16.06
CA LEU A 534 6.02 -7.36 -15.02
C LEU A 534 7.01 -6.18 -15.01
N THR A 535 8.28 -6.45 -15.32
CA THR A 535 9.34 -5.43 -15.33
C THR A 535 9.51 -4.75 -16.68
N ALA A 536 8.87 -5.25 -17.73
CA ALA A 536 8.80 -4.61 -19.05
C ALA A 536 7.62 -3.62 -19.09
N VAL A 537 7.81 -2.42 -18.57
CA VAL A 537 6.78 -1.35 -18.51
C VAL A 537 7.05 -0.18 -19.45
N SER A 538 8.27 -0.08 -19.98
CA SER A 538 8.73 0.94 -20.93
C SER A 538 9.62 0.32 -22.00
N ALA A 539 9.87 1.04 -23.10
CA ALA A 539 10.79 0.60 -24.15
C ALA A 539 12.18 0.22 -23.62
N ALA A 540 12.74 1.03 -22.71
CA ALA A 540 14.06 0.78 -22.13
C ALA A 540 14.08 -0.49 -21.26
N THR A 541 13.09 -0.65 -20.38
CA THR A 541 13.00 -1.84 -19.52
C THR A 541 12.63 -3.10 -20.31
N ALA A 542 11.83 -2.98 -21.37
CA ALA A 542 11.49 -4.08 -22.27
C ALA A 542 12.72 -4.54 -23.07
N SER A 543 13.53 -3.60 -23.56
CA SER A 543 14.82 -3.90 -24.21
C SER A 543 15.76 -4.64 -23.24
N ARG A 544 15.86 -4.22 -21.97
CA ARG A 544 16.65 -4.94 -20.95
C ARG A 544 16.11 -6.33 -20.64
N ALA A 545 14.80 -6.47 -20.49
CA ALA A 545 14.16 -7.78 -20.27
C ALA A 545 14.39 -8.73 -21.45
N TYR A 546 14.34 -8.20 -22.67
CA TYR A 546 14.65 -8.95 -23.87
C TYR A 546 16.12 -9.37 -23.94
N ALA A 547 17.06 -8.44 -23.78
CA ALA A 547 18.49 -8.74 -23.76
C ALA A 547 18.83 -9.80 -22.69
N PHE A 548 18.19 -9.70 -21.52
CA PHE A 548 18.33 -10.70 -20.47
C PHE A 548 17.89 -12.10 -20.92
N LEU A 549 16.76 -12.20 -21.63
CA LEU A 549 16.28 -13.46 -22.20
C LEU A 549 17.26 -14.02 -23.25
N GLN A 550 17.96 -13.16 -23.99
CA GLN A 550 18.95 -13.61 -24.99
C GLN A 550 20.23 -14.17 -24.32
N GLU A 551 20.71 -13.50 -23.27
CA GLU A 551 22.08 -13.72 -22.77
C GLU A 551 22.15 -14.53 -21.46
N LYS A 552 21.17 -14.43 -20.57
CA LYS A 552 21.32 -14.82 -19.15
C LYS A 552 20.39 -15.94 -18.69
N VAL A 553 19.83 -16.72 -19.62
CA VAL A 553 18.98 -17.87 -19.27
C VAL A 553 19.79 -19.14 -19.05
N SER A 554 19.37 -19.95 -18.07
CA SER A 554 19.93 -21.28 -17.84
C SER A 554 19.28 -22.33 -18.75
N LEU A 555 19.88 -23.52 -18.84
CA LEU A 555 19.28 -24.70 -19.48
C LEU A 555 19.09 -25.75 -18.39
N MET A 556 17.99 -25.60 -17.66
CA MET A 556 17.52 -26.61 -16.73
C MET A 556 16.80 -27.75 -17.46
N VAL A 557 17.11 -28.98 -17.09
CA VAL A 557 16.46 -30.18 -17.63
C VAL A 557 16.20 -31.18 -16.51
N VAL A 558 15.04 -31.83 -16.53
CA VAL A 558 14.70 -32.90 -15.58
C VAL A 558 14.98 -34.24 -16.25
N HIS A 559 15.82 -35.08 -15.65
CA HIS A 559 16.12 -36.42 -16.15
C HIS A 559 15.57 -37.48 -15.21
N THR A 560 15.37 -38.69 -15.72
CA THR A 560 15.17 -39.85 -14.84
C THR A 560 16.44 -40.06 -14.01
N ALA A 561 16.31 -40.52 -12.77
CA ALA A 561 17.47 -40.68 -11.89
C ALA A 561 18.47 -41.72 -12.41
N ASP A 562 17.98 -42.73 -13.16
CA ASP A 562 18.78 -43.78 -13.78
C ASP A 562 19.08 -43.52 -15.26
N GLU A 563 19.08 -42.25 -15.71
CA GLU A 563 19.28 -41.88 -17.11
C GLU A 563 20.62 -42.41 -17.64
N PRO A 564 20.64 -43.43 -18.53
CA PRO A 564 21.87 -44.12 -18.92
C PRO A 564 22.84 -43.25 -19.72
N ALA A 565 22.35 -42.17 -20.34
CA ALA A 565 23.17 -41.23 -21.07
C ALA A 565 23.83 -40.16 -20.17
N LEU A 566 23.59 -40.18 -18.86
CA LEU A 566 24.27 -39.32 -17.89
C LEU A 566 25.32 -40.09 -17.10
N LYS A 567 26.55 -39.58 -17.12
CA LYS A 567 27.67 -40.13 -16.38
C LYS A 567 27.98 -39.23 -15.18
N HIS A 568 27.77 -39.76 -13.98
CA HIS A 568 28.16 -39.09 -12.74
C HIS A 568 29.68 -39.08 -12.58
N LEU A 569 30.25 -37.94 -12.20
CA LEU A 569 31.69 -37.82 -11.93
C LEU A 569 32.01 -38.32 -10.52
N GLU A 570 32.88 -39.32 -10.40
CA GLU A 570 33.24 -39.95 -9.11
C GLU A 570 33.87 -38.94 -8.13
N ASP A 571 34.60 -37.96 -8.65
CA ASP A 571 35.31 -36.95 -7.85
C ASP A 571 34.40 -35.77 -7.42
N LEU A 572 33.24 -35.58 -8.08
CA LEU A 572 32.35 -34.44 -7.90
C LEU A 572 30.88 -34.91 -7.84
N PRO A 573 30.30 -35.11 -6.63
CA PRO A 573 29.04 -35.85 -6.45
C PRO A 573 27.81 -35.18 -7.06
N ASN A 574 27.89 -33.88 -7.38
CA ASN A 574 26.81 -33.12 -8.00
C ASN A 574 27.08 -32.81 -9.48
N GLU A 575 28.13 -33.35 -10.08
CA GLU A 575 28.43 -33.10 -11.49
C GLU A 575 28.13 -34.32 -12.34
N VAL A 576 27.55 -34.05 -13.51
CA VAL A 576 27.22 -35.05 -14.52
C VAL A 576 27.77 -34.60 -15.86
N LEU A 577 28.17 -35.58 -16.67
CA LEU A 577 28.52 -35.39 -18.08
C LEU A 577 27.51 -36.14 -18.94
N VAL A 578 27.15 -35.54 -20.07
CA VAL A 578 26.38 -36.23 -21.11
C VAL A 578 27.30 -37.19 -21.85
N ASP A 579 27.07 -38.49 -21.71
CA ASP A 579 27.85 -39.57 -22.35
C ASP A 579 27.36 -39.90 -23.76
N VAL A 580 26.05 -39.70 -24.00
CA VAL A 580 25.43 -39.87 -25.32
C VAL A 580 24.53 -38.67 -25.59
N PRO A 581 24.52 -38.10 -26.81
CA PRO A 581 23.67 -36.96 -27.12
C PRO A 581 22.21 -37.17 -26.70
N LEU A 582 21.72 -36.31 -25.82
CA LEU A 582 20.42 -36.44 -25.17
C LEU A 582 19.39 -35.48 -25.79
N PRO A 583 18.24 -35.96 -26.27
CA PRO A 583 17.19 -35.05 -26.73
C PRO A 583 16.68 -34.23 -25.54
N TRP A 584 16.44 -32.94 -25.75
CA TRP A 584 15.85 -32.10 -24.71
C TRP A 584 14.41 -32.55 -24.45
N ASN A 585 14.16 -33.16 -23.30
CA ASN A 585 12.91 -33.84 -22.95
C ASN A 585 11.66 -32.94 -22.92
N LEU A 586 11.82 -31.63 -22.79
CA LEU A 586 10.72 -30.65 -22.86
C LEU A 586 10.37 -30.23 -24.29
N ALA A 587 11.21 -30.61 -25.27
CA ALA A 587 11.00 -30.43 -26.70
C ALA A 587 11.67 -31.57 -27.52
N PRO A 588 11.36 -32.86 -27.25
CA PRO A 588 12.13 -34.00 -27.76
C PRO A 588 11.97 -34.19 -29.27
N THR A 589 10.99 -33.51 -29.88
CA THR A 589 10.72 -33.54 -31.32
C THR A 589 11.41 -32.41 -32.08
N VAL A 590 12.18 -31.54 -31.41
CA VAL A 590 12.87 -30.40 -32.03
C VAL A 590 14.30 -30.79 -32.39
N GLU A 591 14.57 -30.94 -33.69
CA GLU A 591 15.91 -31.17 -34.23
C GLU A 591 16.83 -29.99 -33.90
N GLY A 592 18.04 -30.29 -33.41
CA GLY A 592 19.02 -29.29 -32.97
C GLY A 592 18.95 -28.95 -31.47
N MET A 593 17.89 -29.37 -30.76
CA MET A 593 17.80 -29.30 -29.30
C MET A 593 18.25 -30.61 -28.66
N VAL A 594 19.49 -31.00 -28.96
CA VAL A 594 20.15 -32.16 -28.37
C VAL A 594 21.28 -31.65 -27.49
N LEU A 595 21.32 -32.10 -26.25
CA LEU A 595 22.45 -31.90 -25.36
C LEU A 595 23.64 -32.68 -25.96
N PRO A 596 24.71 -32.01 -26.42
CA PRO A 596 25.84 -32.69 -27.03
C PRO A 596 26.59 -33.54 -26.00
N GLU A 597 27.32 -34.52 -26.52
CA GLU A 597 28.26 -35.32 -25.74
C GLU A 597 29.29 -34.43 -25.03
N GLU A 598 29.76 -34.88 -23.87
CA GLU A 598 30.71 -34.20 -22.99
C GLU A 598 30.20 -32.87 -22.41
N MET A 599 28.91 -32.54 -22.55
CA MET A 599 28.34 -31.34 -21.95
C MET A 599 28.29 -31.49 -20.42
N PRO A 600 28.93 -30.57 -19.67
CA PRO A 600 28.89 -30.60 -18.22
C PRO A 600 27.56 -30.06 -17.69
N GLY A 601 27.05 -30.76 -16.68
CA GLY A 601 25.85 -30.41 -15.95
C GLY A 601 26.06 -30.48 -14.44
N THR A 602 25.34 -29.63 -13.70
CA THR A 602 25.31 -29.64 -12.23
C THR A 602 23.95 -30.11 -11.76
N VAL A 603 23.90 -31.15 -10.95
CA VAL A 603 22.68 -31.65 -10.31
C VAL A 603 22.26 -30.67 -9.21
N LEU A 604 21.02 -30.19 -9.31
CA LEU A 604 20.41 -29.27 -8.36
C LEU A 604 19.35 -29.98 -7.51
N PRO A 605 19.09 -29.51 -6.27
CA PRO A 605 18.01 -30.03 -5.46
C PRO A 605 16.65 -29.80 -6.13
N MET A 606 15.77 -30.78 -6.05
CA MET A 606 14.42 -30.67 -6.59
C MET A 606 13.63 -29.61 -5.82
N PRO A 607 13.11 -28.56 -6.48
CA PRO A 607 12.37 -27.50 -5.80
C PRO A 607 11.01 -28.02 -5.30
N PRO A 608 10.39 -27.39 -4.28
CA PRO A 608 9.12 -27.85 -3.72
C PRO A 608 7.98 -27.95 -4.73
N VAL A 609 7.97 -27.11 -5.77
CA VAL A 609 7.00 -27.16 -6.87
C VAL A 609 7.11 -28.44 -7.70
N LEU A 610 8.28 -29.09 -7.71
CA LEU A 610 8.52 -30.37 -8.38
C LEU A 610 8.70 -31.53 -7.40
N SER A 611 8.30 -31.36 -6.13
CA SER A 611 8.51 -32.39 -5.09
C SER A 611 7.85 -33.73 -5.41
N ALA A 612 6.81 -33.74 -6.25
CA ALA A 612 6.16 -34.96 -6.72
C ALA A 612 7.07 -35.84 -7.60
N LEU A 613 8.14 -35.26 -8.17
CA LEU A 613 9.14 -35.97 -8.98
C LEU A 613 10.33 -36.47 -8.14
N GLN A 614 10.38 -36.13 -6.85
CA GLN A 614 11.49 -36.49 -5.98
C GLN A 614 11.59 -38.02 -5.85
N GLY A 615 12.82 -38.53 -5.95
CA GLY A 615 13.13 -39.96 -5.81
C GLY A 615 13.15 -40.77 -7.11
N GLY A 616 12.51 -40.28 -8.18
CA GLY A 616 12.58 -40.89 -9.52
C GLY A 616 13.28 -40.03 -10.58
N PHE A 617 13.47 -38.75 -10.28
CA PHE A 617 14.03 -37.78 -11.21
C PHE A 617 15.10 -36.92 -10.55
N ILE A 618 16.04 -36.45 -11.37
CA ILE A 618 17.07 -35.48 -11.02
C ILE A 618 16.91 -34.23 -11.88
N MET A 619 17.28 -33.08 -11.33
CA MET A 619 17.26 -31.81 -12.04
C MET A 619 18.69 -31.38 -12.31
N VAL A 620 19.02 -31.11 -13.58
CA VAL A 620 20.39 -30.83 -14.02
C VAL A 620 20.45 -29.46 -14.70
N GLU A 621 21.39 -28.63 -14.27
CA GLU A 621 21.75 -27.35 -14.88
C GLU A 621 22.91 -27.57 -15.85
N TYR A 622 22.68 -27.41 -17.15
CA TYR A 622 23.76 -27.53 -18.11
C TYR A 622 24.49 -26.20 -18.28
N ALA A 623 25.82 -26.25 -18.14
CA ALA A 623 26.73 -25.16 -18.47
C ALA A 623 26.89 -25.08 -19.99
N ALA A 624 25.78 -24.85 -20.66
CA ALA A 624 25.74 -24.82 -22.11
C ALA A 624 26.01 -23.39 -22.57
N ASP A 625 27.23 -23.13 -23.06
CA ASP A 625 27.38 -22.17 -24.15
C ASP A 625 26.82 -22.86 -25.40
N VAL A 626 25.50 -22.81 -25.59
CA VAL A 626 24.87 -23.22 -26.86
C VAL A 626 25.20 -22.22 -27.99
N ASN A 627 26.39 -21.59 -27.93
CA ASN A 627 26.98 -20.78 -28.98
C ASN A 627 27.67 -21.70 -29.99
N GLY A 628 26.91 -22.65 -30.53
CA GLY A 628 27.32 -23.34 -31.75
C GLY A 628 27.17 -22.40 -32.95
N ASN A 629 27.98 -21.34 -33.06
CA ASN A 629 28.04 -20.39 -34.19
C ASN A 629 26.69 -19.86 -34.76
N CYS A 630 25.58 -20.06 -34.07
CA CYS A 630 24.26 -19.70 -34.55
C CYS A 630 23.88 -18.34 -33.98
N PRO A 631 23.49 -17.35 -34.80
CA PRO A 631 23.11 -16.01 -34.35
C PRO A 631 21.77 -15.97 -33.59
N GLN A 632 21.27 -17.11 -33.11
CA GLN A 632 19.95 -17.25 -32.50
C GLN A 632 20.00 -17.02 -30.99
N SER A 633 18.98 -16.35 -30.46
CA SER A 633 18.85 -16.06 -29.02
C SER A 633 18.46 -17.30 -28.24
N ARG A 634 19.32 -17.77 -27.32
CA ARG A 634 19.10 -19.00 -26.52
C ARG A 634 17.71 -19.04 -25.90
N GLY A 635 17.32 -18.01 -25.16
CA GLY A 635 16.01 -17.98 -24.49
C GLY A 635 14.85 -18.00 -25.47
N GLN A 636 14.99 -17.39 -26.64
CA GLN A 636 13.95 -17.42 -27.66
C GLN A 636 13.81 -18.78 -28.32
N VAL A 637 14.91 -19.44 -28.64
CA VAL A 637 14.86 -20.78 -29.21
C VAL A 637 14.24 -21.74 -28.19
N LEU A 638 14.63 -21.67 -26.92
CA LEU A 638 14.01 -22.47 -25.85
C LEU A 638 12.50 -22.20 -25.70
N LEU A 639 12.08 -20.94 -25.72
CA LEU A 639 10.66 -20.58 -25.70
C LEU A 639 9.90 -21.06 -26.94
N LEU A 640 10.47 -20.89 -28.12
CA LEU A 640 9.87 -21.31 -29.38
C LEU A 640 9.72 -22.83 -29.42
N SER A 641 10.76 -23.56 -29.05
CA SER A 641 10.74 -25.02 -28.92
C SER A 641 9.67 -25.49 -27.94
N ARG A 642 9.57 -24.84 -26.77
CA ARG A 642 8.52 -25.15 -25.79
C ARG A 642 7.14 -24.87 -26.36
N ALA A 643 6.94 -23.75 -27.04
CA ALA A 643 5.66 -23.41 -27.65
C ALA A 643 5.27 -24.39 -28.77
N VAL A 644 6.22 -24.78 -29.62
CA VAL A 644 6.03 -25.84 -30.64
C VAL A 644 5.61 -27.15 -29.99
N TYR A 645 6.27 -27.56 -28.91
CA TYR A 645 5.91 -28.75 -28.15
C TYR A 645 4.50 -28.64 -27.57
N CYS A 646 4.16 -27.53 -26.92
CA CYS A 646 2.82 -27.34 -26.34
C CYS A 646 1.73 -27.41 -27.41
N VAL A 647 1.92 -26.78 -28.57
CA VAL A 647 0.96 -26.88 -29.69
C VAL A 647 0.83 -28.31 -30.18
N ALA A 648 1.94 -29.02 -30.40
CA ALA A 648 1.92 -30.40 -30.86
C ALA A 648 1.24 -31.35 -29.85
N ALA A 649 1.52 -31.17 -28.56
CA ALA A 649 0.93 -31.96 -27.48
C ALA A 649 -0.59 -31.70 -27.35
N LEU A 650 -1.02 -30.44 -27.45
CA LEU A 650 -2.44 -30.08 -27.45
C LEU A 650 -3.17 -30.62 -28.69
N GLU A 651 -2.57 -30.50 -29.87
CA GLU A 651 -3.12 -31.11 -31.10
C GLU A 651 -3.25 -32.63 -30.96
N HIS A 652 -2.25 -33.30 -30.40
CA HIS A 652 -2.30 -34.73 -30.15
C HIS A 652 -3.42 -35.08 -29.17
N ALA A 653 -3.51 -34.38 -28.05
CA ALA A 653 -4.55 -34.62 -27.05
C ALA A 653 -5.95 -34.43 -27.64
N LEU A 654 -6.17 -33.36 -28.41
CA LEU A 654 -7.45 -33.11 -29.10
C LEU A 654 -7.78 -34.18 -30.15
N ARG A 655 -6.81 -34.61 -30.97
CA ARG A 655 -7.03 -35.66 -31.98
C ARG A 655 -7.39 -37.01 -31.36
N HIS A 656 -6.88 -37.29 -30.16
CA HIS A 656 -7.06 -38.57 -29.47
C HIS A 656 -8.03 -38.52 -28.28
N ASN A 657 -8.70 -37.39 -28.05
CA ASN A 657 -9.58 -37.16 -26.90
C ASN A 657 -8.89 -37.48 -25.55
N LEU A 658 -7.64 -37.06 -25.39
CA LEU A 658 -6.89 -37.19 -24.13
C LEU A 658 -7.15 -35.97 -23.24
N PRO A 659 -7.04 -36.12 -21.90
CA PRO A 659 -7.20 -34.99 -20.99
C PRO A 659 -6.16 -33.90 -21.29
N LEU A 660 -6.62 -32.65 -21.37
CA LEU A 660 -5.77 -31.50 -21.65
C LEU A 660 -5.02 -31.05 -20.39
N GLU A 661 -3.69 -30.98 -20.48
CA GLU A 661 -2.86 -30.53 -19.37
C GLU A 661 -2.90 -29.00 -19.21
N ARG A 662 -3.29 -28.52 -18.02
CA ARG A 662 -3.38 -27.09 -17.71
C ARG A 662 -2.03 -26.35 -17.80
N SER A 663 -0.93 -27.05 -17.55
CA SER A 663 0.44 -26.54 -17.66
C SER A 663 0.77 -26.08 -19.07
N LEU A 664 0.35 -26.83 -20.10
CA LEU A 664 0.63 -26.50 -21.51
C LEU A 664 -0.06 -25.19 -21.92
N PHE A 665 -1.29 -24.96 -21.46
CA PHE A 665 -1.98 -23.68 -21.72
C PHE A 665 -1.33 -22.52 -20.99
N ARG A 666 -0.91 -22.72 -19.74
CA ARG A 666 -0.22 -21.69 -18.96
C ARG A 666 1.08 -21.29 -19.65
N ASP A 667 1.90 -22.27 -20.06
CA ASP A 667 3.16 -22.04 -20.75
C ASP A 667 2.96 -21.26 -22.07
N LEU A 668 1.98 -21.64 -22.89
CA LEU A 668 1.64 -20.89 -24.10
C LEU A 668 1.15 -19.48 -23.77
N SER A 669 0.23 -19.34 -22.81
CA SER A 669 -0.34 -18.06 -22.42
C SER A 669 0.73 -17.08 -21.92
N ASP A 670 1.64 -17.54 -21.07
CA ASP A 670 2.73 -16.74 -20.53
C ASP A 670 3.74 -16.35 -21.61
N THR A 671 4.08 -17.30 -22.50
CA THR A 671 4.98 -17.06 -23.63
C THR A 671 4.42 -15.99 -24.57
N PHE A 672 3.17 -16.14 -25.02
CA PHE A 672 2.52 -15.15 -25.88
C PHE A 672 2.28 -13.82 -25.18
N SER A 673 1.97 -13.84 -23.88
CA SER A 673 1.82 -12.62 -23.10
C SER A 673 3.13 -11.83 -23.01
N LEU A 674 4.24 -12.50 -22.73
CA LEU A 674 5.55 -11.86 -22.68
C LEU A 674 5.93 -11.29 -24.04
N LEU A 675 5.86 -12.10 -25.10
CA LEU A 675 6.22 -11.65 -26.46
C LEU A 675 5.33 -10.50 -26.92
N GLY A 676 4.02 -10.56 -26.65
CA GLY A 676 3.08 -9.48 -26.93
C GLY A 676 3.47 -8.18 -26.22
N SER A 677 3.81 -8.24 -24.93
CA SER A 677 4.27 -7.07 -24.16
C SER A 677 5.59 -6.51 -24.69
N LEU A 678 6.58 -7.37 -24.98
CA LEU A 678 7.88 -6.94 -25.49
C LEU A 678 7.76 -6.29 -26.87
N CYS A 679 7.01 -6.89 -27.80
CA CYS A 679 6.78 -6.33 -29.13
C CYS A 679 5.97 -5.02 -29.09
N ALA A 680 5.00 -4.90 -28.18
CA ALA A 680 4.20 -3.68 -28.06
C ALA A 680 5.01 -2.50 -27.51
N LEU A 681 5.92 -2.75 -26.56
CA LEU A 681 6.72 -1.71 -25.92
C LEU A 681 8.02 -1.40 -26.66
N TYR A 682 8.56 -2.38 -27.40
CA TYR A 682 9.82 -2.24 -28.14
C TYR A 682 9.76 -3.00 -29.47
N PRO A 683 9.13 -2.39 -30.51
CA PRO A 683 8.91 -3.04 -31.82
C PRO A 683 10.18 -3.43 -32.57
N ASP A 684 11.32 -2.82 -32.26
CA ASP A 684 12.61 -3.10 -32.91
C ASP A 684 13.04 -4.57 -32.75
N ASN A 685 12.57 -5.24 -31.69
CA ASN A 685 12.83 -6.66 -31.47
C ASN A 685 11.98 -7.59 -32.36
N LEU A 686 10.94 -7.07 -33.04
CA LEU A 686 10.01 -7.92 -33.78
C LEU A 686 10.70 -8.67 -34.92
N SER A 687 11.61 -8.01 -35.65
CA SER A 687 12.34 -8.63 -36.75
C SER A 687 13.23 -9.77 -36.25
N ASP A 688 13.89 -9.58 -35.11
CA ASP A 688 14.75 -10.58 -34.47
C ASP A 688 13.93 -11.76 -33.92
N ILE A 689 12.81 -11.49 -33.24
CA ILE A 689 11.87 -12.53 -32.79
C ILE A 689 11.37 -13.35 -33.99
N MET A 690 10.93 -12.69 -35.06
CA MET A 690 10.37 -13.37 -36.25
C MET A 690 11.42 -14.12 -37.06
N ALA A 691 12.71 -13.79 -36.91
CA ALA A 691 13.80 -14.51 -37.55
C ALA A 691 14.11 -15.85 -36.84
N GLN A 692 13.63 -16.05 -35.60
CA GLN A 692 13.85 -17.29 -34.86
C GLN A 692 13.02 -18.43 -35.46
N SER A 693 13.67 -19.57 -35.64
CA SER A 693 13.03 -20.78 -36.14
C SER A 693 13.67 -22.02 -35.51
N VAL A 694 12.85 -23.06 -35.35
CA VAL A 694 13.25 -24.37 -34.83
C VAL A 694 12.76 -25.45 -35.77
N THR A 695 13.58 -26.46 -36.04
CA THR A 695 13.16 -27.60 -36.87
C THR A 695 12.49 -28.63 -35.96
N SER A 696 11.26 -29.05 -36.25
CA SER A 696 10.58 -30.11 -35.51
C SER A 696 9.97 -31.12 -36.46
N SER A 697 10.31 -32.40 -36.28
CA SER A 697 9.88 -33.51 -37.15
C SER A 697 10.14 -33.24 -38.65
N GLY A 698 11.32 -32.71 -38.98
CA GLY A 698 11.72 -32.35 -40.35
C GLY A 698 11.07 -31.09 -40.92
N ALA A 699 10.22 -30.37 -40.16
CA ALA A 699 9.60 -29.12 -40.58
C ALA A 699 10.15 -27.92 -39.80
N CYS A 700 10.59 -26.87 -40.49
CA CYS A 700 10.99 -25.62 -39.87
C CYS A 700 9.75 -24.85 -39.36
N ARG A 701 9.69 -24.61 -38.05
CA ARG A 701 8.63 -23.89 -37.33
C ARG A 701 9.18 -22.55 -36.83
N ASP A 702 8.47 -21.48 -37.13
CA ASP A 702 8.73 -20.13 -36.61
C ASP A 702 7.56 -19.67 -35.70
N TRP A 703 7.67 -18.48 -35.12
CA TRP A 703 6.60 -17.91 -34.28
C TRP A 703 5.29 -17.70 -35.04
N LEU A 704 5.33 -17.43 -36.35
CA LEU A 704 4.12 -17.27 -37.17
C LEU A 704 3.35 -18.58 -37.26
N GLN A 705 4.05 -19.69 -37.52
CA GLN A 705 3.46 -21.02 -37.59
C GLN A 705 2.93 -21.49 -36.24
N VAL A 706 3.66 -21.23 -35.14
CA VAL A 706 3.17 -21.55 -33.78
C VAL A 706 1.88 -20.76 -33.49
N THR A 707 1.86 -19.47 -33.81
CA THR A 707 0.66 -18.63 -33.63
C THR A 707 -0.50 -19.16 -34.46
N ALA A 708 -0.27 -19.51 -35.72
CA ALA A 708 -1.29 -20.11 -36.59
C ALA A 708 -1.80 -21.45 -36.03
N GLY A 709 -0.92 -22.28 -35.48
CA GLY A 709 -1.28 -23.54 -34.82
C GLY A 709 -2.19 -23.32 -33.61
N VAL A 710 -1.85 -22.37 -32.72
CA VAL A 710 -2.70 -22.00 -31.57
C VAL A 710 -4.08 -21.51 -32.02
N LEU A 711 -4.14 -20.67 -33.05
CA LEU A 711 -5.41 -20.18 -33.60
C LEU A 711 -6.24 -21.30 -34.25
N ALA A 712 -5.61 -22.31 -34.84
CA ALA A 712 -6.28 -23.45 -35.45
C ALA A 712 -6.94 -24.38 -34.40
N ILE A 713 -6.29 -24.58 -33.25
CA ILE A 713 -6.83 -25.41 -32.16
C ILE A 713 -7.84 -24.65 -31.27
N GLY A 714 -7.78 -23.31 -31.24
CA GLY A 714 -8.61 -22.45 -30.39
C GLY A 714 -10.11 -22.76 -30.40
N PRO A 715 -10.78 -22.92 -31.57
CA PRO A 715 -12.20 -23.26 -31.62
C PRO A 715 -12.55 -24.62 -31.00
N GLN A 716 -11.66 -25.61 -31.09
CA GLN A 716 -11.85 -26.94 -30.50
C GLN A 716 -11.71 -26.87 -28.98
N LEU A 717 -10.73 -26.11 -28.49
CA LEU A 717 -10.52 -25.83 -27.08
C LEU A 717 -11.71 -25.10 -26.44
N ALA A 718 -12.33 -24.17 -27.16
CA ALA A 718 -13.51 -23.44 -26.69
C ALA A 718 -14.80 -24.30 -26.66
N ALA A 719 -14.82 -25.41 -27.39
CA ALA A 719 -15.97 -26.30 -27.48
C ALA A 719 -15.99 -27.39 -26.39
N GLU A 720 -14.86 -27.65 -25.73
CA GLU A 720 -14.84 -28.55 -24.57
C GLU A 720 -15.44 -27.86 -23.33
N PRO A 721 -16.46 -28.46 -22.68
CA PRO A 721 -16.95 -27.96 -21.40
C PRO A 721 -15.88 -28.19 -20.33
N THR A 722 -15.26 -27.08 -19.88
CA THR A 722 -14.25 -27.03 -18.80
C THR A 722 -14.74 -27.55 -17.46
#